data_AF-A0A0S8GX76-F1
#
_entry.id   AF-A0A0S8GX76-F1
#
_cell.length_a   1.000
_cell.length_b   1.000
_cell.length_c   1.000
_cell.angle_alpha   90.00
_cell.angle_beta   90.00
_cell.angle_gamma   90.00
#
_symmetry.space_group_name_H-M   'P 1'
#
loop_
_entity.id
_entity.type
_entity.pdbx_description
1 polymer ?
#
loop_
_entity_poly.entity_id
_entity_poly.type
_entity_poly.pdbx_seq_one_letter_code
_entity_poly.pdbx_strand_id
1 'polypeptide(L)'
;MRSSVRVYEAELTIPTYEVGAPDANPRFYAGRAYQGAQGRVYPYPMLDQLTDARREKTYRALYLENEYIRICVLPEIGGRVFEAVDKTNGYDFLYRQHVIKPALIGMLGAWISGGIEWNFPHHHRSRAFMPMDYRLEENPDGSKTIWLSEIEFRHRMRFTIGLTVYPGRSYFEATIKPYNRTPYAHSFLYWANVSVHAGPDYQVFFPPGTRYATYHGKNAFAHWPIAQESYRGIDYRGVDLSWWRNHPSPNSFFAWNYEDDFLAGYDHGQNAGVAYVANHHVAPGKKLWEWGPGPQGQMWDKILTDEDGPYIELMVGAYSDNQPDYSWLQPYEAKRVEQYWYPIREIGGVKAATREAAVNLEISPDNCATIGFNSTARQQSARAILRVGNEIFFDQEIDIDPMSPFLREIALPTGTRGSDLRIALVSAAGDELVSYQSLERPKTPMPDVVTPPPAPEQVESVEQLYLSGLRLEQFHNPALSPIPYYEEALRRDPGDSRTNLALGIHYLRRGSPERAADHFRTAIARTTKNYTSPQDGEPHYYLGLALRQQGLHDAAHEAFYKATWSHATHAAAYYQLAQLDCLRGDLTTALDHLDRSLATNAWSTNASVLRAAVLRQLGRFAEAEQLAAAVLAEEPLDLWAQHELYLARAGRGARRAAEVAWDALLARRLDHFGLQADAKPWEQALPWLEAQPFLEAATDYGGAGLWQEAVDMLSIQTKGEPGGNSYPLLYYYLGYFLEQLGDTEGAALNYRRGSEMPRAYGFPFRLEATDVLRSALEVNPQDASAHYYLGNLLFDLQPEQAIDAWQRARALGDRHPTLHRNLALAYVQVENDLPRAIASMEQAVAADATDPRLFYELDLLYEAGGVAAEQRLALLQENHETIVSHNDAFSREIVLLTQLGRYDEAIEFMNTHHFGRWEGLGNIHTTYVDAHLLRARQHLEADRYSDAIRDYQAALEYPENLEVAEPYRGGRECQVYYLLGEAYEAAGDA
;
A
#
# COMPACT_ATOMS: atom_id res chain seq x y z
N MET A 1 -6.59 33.89 -25.30
CA MET A 1 -5.34 33.15 -25.58
C MET A 1 -5.69 31.67 -25.57
N ARG A 2 -5.12 30.82 -26.44
CA ARG A 2 -5.29 29.36 -26.29
C ARG A 2 -4.66 28.99 -24.95
N SER A 3 -5.44 28.41 -24.05
CA SER A 3 -4.88 27.86 -22.82
C SER A 3 -3.83 26.81 -23.17
N SER A 4 -2.66 26.92 -22.56
CA SER A 4 -1.58 25.95 -22.67
C SER A 4 -1.36 25.30 -21.32
N VAL A 5 -1.47 23.98 -21.26
CA VAL A 5 -1.02 23.21 -20.09
C VAL A 5 0.50 23.36 -19.97
N ARG A 6 1.03 23.38 -18.76
CA ARG A 6 2.48 23.33 -18.48
C ARG A 6 2.78 22.13 -17.61
N VAL A 7 3.90 21.47 -17.89
CA VAL A 7 4.49 20.44 -17.02
C VAL A 7 5.96 20.80 -16.82
N TYR A 8 6.43 20.81 -15.58
CA TYR A 8 7.81 21.20 -15.27
C TYR A 8 8.25 20.69 -13.89
N GLU A 9 9.56 20.63 -13.70
CA GLU A 9 10.19 20.36 -12.41
C GLU A 9 10.60 21.68 -11.76
N ALA A 10 10.48 21.74 -10.43
CA ALA A 10 10.98 22.85 -9.64
C ALA A 10 11.39 22.35 -8.24
N GLU A 11 12.33 23.06 -7.63
CA GLU A 11 12.69 22.84 -6.23
C GLU A 11 11.60 23.41 -5.32
N LEU A 12 11.20 22.63 -4.31
CA LEU A 12 10.25 23.03 -3.28
C LEU A 12 10.86 22.77 -1.90
N THR A 13 11.21 23.84 -1.19
CA THR A 13 11.71 23.75 0.18
C THR A 13 10.54 23.73 1.15
N ILE A 14 10.50 22.71 2.00
CA ILE A 14 9.47 22.51 3.03
C ILE A 14 10.19 22.21 4.35
N PRO A 15 9.75 22.78 5.48
CA PRO A 15 10.15 22.30 6.78
C PRO A 15 9.81 20.82 6.93
N THR A 16 10.77 20.00 7.36
CA THR A 16 10.65 18.55 7.43
C THR A 16 11.20 18.04 8.75
N TYR A 17 10.41 17.22 9.43
CA TYR A 17 10.87 16.38 10.53
C TYR A 17 11.59 15.16 9.97
N GLU A 18 12.84 14.95 10.39
CA GLU A 18 13.69 13.89 9.87
C GLU A 18 13.21 12.50 10.35
N VAL A 19 13.30 11.51 9.47
CA VAL A 19 13.16 10.09 9.82
C VAL A 19 14.57 9.52 9.96
N GLY A 20 14.79 8.71 10.99
CA GLY A 20 16.03 7.98 11.21
C GLY A 20 16.36 6.98 10.10
N ALA A 21 17.50 6.32 10.22
CA ALA A 21 17.93 5.34 9.22
C ALA A 21 16.96 4.13 9.19
N PRO A 22 16.64 3.57 8.01
CA PRO A 22 15.85 2.36 7.90
C PRO A 22 16.52 1.18 8.60
N ASP A 23 15.73 0.32 9.25
CA ASP A 23 16.22 -0.88 9.94
C ASP A 23 16.99 -1.78 8.96
N ALA A 24 18.25 -2.04 9.26
CA ALA A 24 19.13 -2.89 8.44
C ALA A 24 18.81 -4.39 8.57
N ASN A 25 18.01 -4.77 9.58
CA ASN A 25 17.62 -6.15 9.81
C ASN A 25 16.33 -6.52 9.05
N PRO A 26 16.20 -7.76 8.55
CA PRO A 26 14.96 -8.21 7.93
C PRO A 26 13.84 -8.33 8.98
N ARG A 27 12.62 -8.00 8.57
CA ARG A 27 11.42 -8.03 9.41
C ARG A 27 10.42 -9.07 8.90
N PHE A 28 10.58 -10.29 9.41
CA PHE A 28 9.73 -11.43 9.11
C PHE A 28 8.36 -11.34 9.78
N TYR A 29 7.38 -12.11 9.30
CA TYR A 29 6.02 -12.02 9.82
C TYR A 29 5.89 -12.64 11.21
N ALA A 30 5.66 -11.80 12.23
CA ALA A 30 5.49 -12.21 13.63
C ALA A 30 4.05 -12.09 14.16
N GLY A 31 3.04 -12.19 13.28
CA GLY A 31 1.62 -12.11 13.69
C GLY A 31 1.05 -10.69 13.77
N ARG A 32 1.81 -9.66 13.36
CA ARG A 32 1.36 -8.26 13.34
C ARG A 32 0.11 -8.10 12.45
N ALA A 33 -0.98 -7.60 13.02
CA ALA A 33 -2.13 -7.14 12.25
C ALA A 33 -1.91 -5.67 11.82
N TYR A 34 -2.32 -5.33 10.61
CA TYR A 34 -2.25 -3.98 10.06
C TYR A 34 -3.51 -3.72 9.23
N GLN A 35 -4.32 -2.72 9.64
CA GLN A 35 -5.55 -2.33 8.93
C GLN A 35 -6.49 -3.50 8.57
N GLY A 36 -6.63 -4.46 9.51
CA GLY A 36 -7.50 -5.64 9.36
C GLY A 36 -6.89 -6.82 8.58
N ALA A 37 -5.62 -6.74 8.16
CA ALA A 37 -4.91 -7.76 7.40
C ALA A 37 -3.53 -8.09 8.03
N GLN A 38 -2.81 -9.07 7.47
CA GLN A 38 -1.45 -9.40 7.89
C GLN A 38 -0.48 -8.26 7.53
N GLY A 39 0.23 -7.73 8.54
CA GLY A 39 1.25 -6.69 8.40
C GLY A 39 2.60 -7.22 7.93
N ARG A 40 2.64 -8.00 6.84
CA ARG A 40 3.89 -8.50 6.25
C ARG A 40 4.67 -7.36 5.59
N VAL A 41 5.90 -7.13 6.04
CA VAL A 41 6.77 -6.05 5.53
C VAL A 41 7.97 -6.57 4.74
N TYR A 42 8.52 -7.74 5.04
CA TYR A 42 9.61 -8.31 4.25
C TYR A 42 9.24 -8.36 2.76
N PRO A 43 10.06 -7.81 1.85
CA PRO A 43 11.49 -7.49 2.00
C PRO A 43 11.82 -6.01 2.26
N TYR A 44 10.89 -5.18 2.72
CA TYR A 44 11.18 -3.78 3.02
C TYR A 44 11.88 -3.61 4.38
N PRO A 45 12.85 -2.69 4.50
CA PRO A 45 13.31 -2.21 5.81
C PRO A 45 12.19 -1.39 6.50
N MET A 46 12.19 -1.35 7.83
CA MET A 46 11.26 -0.52 8.60
C MET A 46 11.74 0.94 8.67
N LEU A 47 10.79 1.87 8.75
CA LEU A 47 10.93 3.32 8.82
C LEU A 47 10.22 3.89 10.06
N ASP A 48 10.45 3.28 11.21
CA ASP A 48 9.74 3.51 12.47
C ASP A 48 10.57 4.29 13.51
N GLN A 49 11.73 4.81 13.12
CA GLN A 49 12.49 5.77 13.94
C GLN A 49 12.13 7.20 13.54
N LEU A 50 11.14 7.78 14.20
CA LEU A 50 10.78 9.19 14.03
C LEU A 50 11.69 10.09 14.89
N THR A 51 11.93 11.32 14.46
CA THR A 51 12.74 12.29 15.22
C THR A 51 12.06 13.64 15.30
N ASP A 52 12.37 14.40 16.35
CA ASP A 52 11.93 15.80 16.51
C ASP A 52 12.83 16.80 15.76
N ALA A 53 13.80 16.31 14.97
CA ALA A 53 14.73 17.16 14.24
C ALA A 53 14.05 17.79 13.02
N ARG A 54 13.64 19.04 13.16
CA ARG A 54 13.04 19.85 12.08
C ARG A 54 14.10 20.61 11.29
N ARG A 55 14.12 20.47 9.97
CA ARG A 55 15.03 21.18 9.06
C ARG A 55 14.32 21.62 7.78
N GLU A 56 14.83 22.68 7.15
CA GLU A 56 14.44 23.01 5.78
C GLU A 56 14.99 21.95 4.83
N LYS A 57 14.11 21.25 4.12
CA LYS A 57 14.49 20.26 3.11
C LYS A 57 13.95 20.65 1.75
N THR A 58 14.82 20.63 0.75
CA THR A 58 14.44 20.88 -0.65
C THR A 58 14.09 19.58 -1.33
N TYR A 59 12.88 19.51 -1.88
CA TYR A 59 12.36 18.40 -2.65
C TYR A 59 12.26 18.76 -4.13
N ARG A 60 12.40 17.76 -4.99
CA ARG A 60 12.06 17.86 -6.40
C ARG A 60 10.54 17.74 -6.57
N ALA A 61 9.88 18.85 -6.85
CA ALA A 61 8.45 18.92 -7.09
C ALA A 61 8.15 18.89 -8.59
N LEU A 62 7.13 18.12 -8.98
CA LEU A 62 6.61 18.08 -10.34
C LEU A 62 5.30 18.83 -10.40
N TYR A 63 5.21 19.83 -11.27
CA TYR A 63 4.03 20.66 -11.43
C TYR A 63 3.33 20.36 -12.74
N LEU A 64 2.00 20.35 -12.68
CA LEU A 64 1.14 20.26 -13.85
C LEU A 64 0.00 21.27 -13.67
N GLU A 65 -0.16 22.19 -14.63
CA GLU A 65 -1.13 23.30 -14.49
C GLU A 65 -1.66 23.82 -15.81
N ASN A 66 -2.83 24.47 -15.75
CA ASN A 66 -3.41 25.25 -16.84
C ASN A 66 -3.95 26.59 -16.29
N GLU A 67 -4.95 27.18 -16.95
CA GLU A 67 -5.54 28.44 -16.49
C GLU A 67 -6.43 28.32 -15.24
N TYR A 68 -6.94 27.12 -14.93
CA TYR A 68 -7.89 26.89 -13.83
C TYR A 68 -7.28 26.19 -12.64
N ILE A 69 -6.41 25.19 -12.84
CA ILE A 69 -5.88 24.37 -11.76
C ILE A 69 -4.36 24.22 -11.83
N ARG A 70 -3.76 23.95 -10.67
CA ARG A 70 -2.36 23.50 -10.53
C ARG A 70 -2.33 22.31 -9.59
N ILE A 71 -1.59 21.27 -9.95
CA ILE A 71 -1.24 20.16 -9.06
C ILE A 71 0.28 20.11 -8.85
N CYS A 72 0.69 19.73 -7.64
CA CYS A 72 2.08 19.49 -7.25
C CYS A 72 2.23 18.03 -6.82
N VAL A 73 3.25 17.35 -7.33
CA VAL A 73 3.55 15.94 -7.03
C VAL A 73 4.94 15.82 -6.42
N LEU A 74 5.08 15.04 -5.35
CA LEU A 74 6.36 14.74 -4.69
C LEU A 74 6.79 13.29 -4.97
N PRO A 75 7.58 13.04 -6.03
CA PRO A 75 8.08 11.70 -6.36
C PRO A 75 8.99 11.11 -5.28
N GLU A 76 9.70 11.94 -4.50
CA GLU A 76 10.60 11.49 -3.44
C GLU A 76 9.86 10.90 -2.22
N ILE A 77 8.58 11.22 -2.04
CA ILE A 77 7.75 10.75 -0.93
C ILE A 77 6.47 10.10 -1.49
N GLY A 78 6.61 8.88 -2.01
CA GLY A 78 5.49 8.03 -2.42
C GLY A 78 4.76 8.45 -3.69
N GLY A 79 5.25 9.45 -4.44
CA GLY A 79 4.57 9.97 -5.63
C GLY A 79 3.23 10.64 -5.32
N ARG A 80 3.09 11.20 -4.11
CA ARG A 80 1.85 11.84 -3.66
C ARG A 80 1.53 13.06 -4.48
N VAL A 81 0.24 13.27 -4.80
CA VAL A 81 -0.25 14.61 -5.15
C VAL A 81 -0.24 15.39 -3.86
N PHE A 82 0.74 16.25 -3.67
CA PHE A 82 0.98 16.98 -2.43
C PHE A 82 0.06 18.20 -2.27
N GLU A 83 -0.30 18.83 -3.39
CA GLU A 83 -1.16 20.00 -3.43
C GLU A 83 -2.01 19.94 -4.71
N ALA A 84 -3.27 20.37 -4.63
CA ALA A 84 -4.04 20.78 -5.80
C ALA A 84 -4.86 22.03 -5.52
N VAL A 85 -4.68 23.06 -6.34
CA VAL A 85 -5.20 24.41 -6.13
C VAL A 85 -6.13 24.80 -7.26
N ASP A 86 -7.27 25.38 -6.90
CA ASP A 86 -8.12 26.13 -7.81
C ASP A 86 -7.53 27.53 -7.97
N LYS A 87 -6.93 27.81 -9.13
CA LYS A 87 -6.29 29.10 -9.44
C LYS A 87 -7.30 30.24 -9.59
N THR A 88 -8.59 29.93 -9.66
CA THR A 88 -9.67 30.90 -9.89
C THR A 88 -10.12 31.61 -8.61
N ASN A 89 -9.83 31.03 -7.44
CA ASN A 89 -10.09 31.63 -6.12
C ASN A 89 -8.95 31.40 -5.11
N GLY A 90 -7.94 30.58 -5.43
CA GLY A 90 -6.83 30.24 -4.54
C GLY A 90 -7.18 29.16 -3.51
N TYR A 91 -8.28 28.43 -3.67
CA TYR A 91 -8.69 27.38 -2.74
C TYR A 91 -7.91 26.08 -3.00
N ASP A 92 -7.34 25.51 -1.95
CA ASP A 92 -6.71 24.18 -1.96
C ASP A 92 -7.81 23.11 -1.89
N PHE A 93 -8.28 22.68 -3.07
CA PHE A 93 -9.34 21.65 -3.14
C PHE A 93 -8.83 20.25 -2.79
N LEU A 94 -7.52 20.09 -2.61
CA LEU A 94 -6.90 19.00 -1.87
C LEU A 94 -6.02 19.59 -0.77
N TYR A 95 -6.09 19.00 0.43
CA TYR A 95 -5.38 19.46 1.62
C TYR A 95 -3.88 19.60 1.37
N ARG A 96 -3.34 20.79 1.65
CA ARG A 96 -1.91 21.09 1.53
C ARG A 96 -1.27 21.13 2.91
N GLN A 97 -0.19 20.37 3.09
CA GLN A 97 0.70 20.49 4.24
C GLN A 97 1.75 21.58 4.00
N HIS A 98 2.06 22.38 5.01
CA HIS A 98 3.20 23.32 5.02
C HIS A 98 4.41 22.77 5.79
N VAL A 99 4.30 21.55 6.34
CA VAL A 99 5.38 20.80 6.99
C VAL A 99 5.31 19.32 6.59
N ILE A 100 6.45 18.68 6.38
CA ILE A 100 6.53 17.22 6.27
C ILE A 100 6.77 16.67 7.67
N LYS A 101 5.71 16.16 8.32
CA LYS A 101 5.76 15.63 9.68
C LYS A 101 5.31 14.16 9.70
N PRO A 102 6.25 13.20 9.63
CA PRO A 102 5.90 11.78 9.56
C PRO A 102 5.39 11.24 10.88
N ALA A 103 4.40 10.35 10.82
CA ALA A 103 3.83 9.62 11.97
C ALA A 103 3.85 8.10 11.72
N LEU A 104 3.70 7.30 12.79
CA LEU A 104 3.70 5.83 12.74
C LEU A 104 2.34 5.27 12.28
N ILE A 105 1.92 5.63 11.07
CA ILE A 105 0.66 5.19 10.43
C ILE A 105 0.94 4.17 9.32
N GLY A 106 2.00 4.37 8.56
CA GLY A 106 2.32 3.56 7.38
C GLY A 106 2.70 2.12 7.74
N MET A 107 2.61 1.22 6.76
CA MET A 107 2.94 -0.19 6.99
C MET A 107 4.39 -0.38 7.48
N LEU A 108 5.31 0.46 7.00
CA LEU A 108 6.71 0.48 7.42
C LEU A 108 6.99 1.40 8.62
N GLY A 109 6.01 2.19 9.10
CA GLY A 109 6.23 3.26 10.08
C GLY A 109 5.87 4.61 9.50
N ALA A 110 6.87 5.37 9.05
CA ALA A 110 6.75 6.73 8.55
C ALA A 110 5.68 6.87 7.45
N TRP A 111 4.78 7.83 7.67
CA TRP A 111 3.69 8.22 6.77
C TRP A 111 3.33 9.67 7.04
N ILE A 112 2.82 10.39 6.03
CA ILE A 112 2.40 11.80 6.16
C ILE A 112 0.96 12.00 5.72
N SER A 113 0.31 12.99 6.31
CA SER A 113 -1.04 13.48 5.96
C SER A 113 -1.04 14.33 4.69
N GLY A 114 -2.24 14.55 4.15
CA GLY A 114 -2.49 15.53 3.09
C GLY A 114 -2.42 14.97 1.67
N GLY A 115 -2.97 15.75 0.73
CA GLY A 115 -2.94 15.45 -0.68
C GLY A 115 -3.67 14.17 -1.08
N ILE A 116 -3.10 13.41 -2.03
CA ILE A 116 -3.54 12.05 -2.38
C ILE A 116 -2.41 11.06 -2.12
N GLU A 117 -2.69 10.07 -1.26
CA GLU A 117 -1.90 8.85 -1.17
C GLU A 117 -2.47 7.77 -2.11
N TRP A 118 -1.59 7.12 -2.87
CA TRP A 118 -1.95 6.04 -3.77
C TRP A 118 -1.66 4.68 -3.12
N ASN A 119 -2.71 3.91 -2.87
CA ASN A 119 -2.60 2.68 -2.09
C ASN A 119 -2.83 1.44 -2.94
N PHE A 120 -1.76 0.68 -3.13
CA PHE A 120 -1.75 -0.61 -3.81
C PHE A 120 -0.58 -1.47 -3.29
N PRO A 121 -0.74 -2.79 -3.15
CA PRO A 121 -1.97 -3.58 -3.23
C PRO A 121 -2.67 -3.69 -1.86
N HIS A 122 -2.44 -2.75 -0.94
CA HIS A 122 -2.89 -2.79 0.45
C HIS A 122 -3.42 -1.43 0.91
N HIS A 123 -4.07 -1.34 2.08
CA HIS A 123 -4.72 -0.12 2.59
C HIS A 123 -3.79 1.10 2.62
N HIS A 124 -2.62 0.96 3.25
CA HIS A 124 -1.51 1.87 3.02
C HIS A 124 -0.41 1.10 2.31
N ARG A 125 0.07 1.69 1.22
CA ARG A 125 1.17 1.15 0.41
C ARG A 125 2.46 1.09 1.25
N SER A 126 3.25 0.02 1.11
CA SER A 126 4.52 -0.12 1.83
C SER A 126 5.50 1.00 1.50
N ARG A 127 5.52 1.45 0.23
CA ARG A 127 6.40 2.51 -0.26
C ARG A 127 5.81 3.92 -0.14
N ALA A 128 4.89 4.17 0.80
CA ALA A 128 4.15 5.44 0.91
C ALA A 128 5.05 6.66 1.27
N PHE A 129 6.21 6.40 1.86
CA PHE A 129 7.24 7.39 2.21
C PHE A 129 8.57 7.14 1.47
N MET A 130 8.52 6.37 0.37
CA MET A 130 9.69 6.00 -0.45
C MET A 130 9.60 6.63 -1.84
N PRO A 131 10.74 6.89 -2.50
CA PRO A 131 10.73 7.48 -3.84
C PRO A 131 10.05 6.57 -4.89
N MET A 132 9.44 7.18 -5.90
CA MET A 132 8.88 6.55 -7.11
C MET A 132 9.59 7.05 -8.36
N ASP A 133 9.75 6.17 -9.38
CA ASP A 133 10.19 6.60 -10.71
C ASP A 133 9.11 7.50 -11.35
N TYR A 134 9.53 8.49 -12.15
CA TYR A 134 8.61 9.38 -12.85
C TYR A 134 9.07 9.72 -14.27
N ARG A 135 8.11 10.16 -15.09
CA ARG A 135 8.36 10.73 -16.42
C ARG A 135 7.32 11.82 -16.73
N LEU A 136 7.79 12.91 -17.33
CA LEU A 136 6.93 13.97 -17.86
C LEU A 136 6.65 13.72 -19.35
N GLU A 137 5.40 13.92 -19.76
CA GLU A 137 4.94 13.71 -21.14
C GLU A 137 4.07 14.86 -21.65
N GLU A 138 4.21 15.16 -22.93
CA GLU A 138 3.35 16.09 -23.66
C GLU A 138 2.55 15.34 -24.72
N ASN A 139 1.23 15.51 -24.71
CA ASN A 139 0.32 14.75 -25.56
C ASN A 139 -0.08 15.55 -26.83
N PRO A 140 -0.46 14.87 -27.93
CA PRO A 140 -0.85 15.53 -29.17
C PRO A 140 -2.06 16.47 -29.07
N ASP A 141 -2.96 16.25 -28.09
CA ASP A 141 -4.13 17.08 -27.84
C ASP A 141 -3.83 18.34 -27.00
N GLY A 142 -2.56 18.53 -26.62
CA GLY A 142 -2.09 19.63 -25.79
C GLY A 142 -2.21 19.39 -24.28
N SER A 143 -2.78 18.24 -23.87
CA SER A 143 -2.68 17.80 -22.48
C SER A 143 -1.25 17.40 -22.14
N LYS A 144 -0.94 17.32 -20.86
CA LYS A 144 0.37 16.87 -20.37
C LYS A 144 0.16 15.92 -19.21
N THR A 145 1.07 14.97 -19.06
CA THR A 145 0.96 13.87 -18.11
C THR A 145 2.21 13.74 -17.26
N ILE A 146 2.04 13.53 -15.95
CA ILE A 146 3.06 13.03 -15.04
C ILE A 146 2.81 11.54 -14.86
N TRP A 147 3.73 10.70 -15.32
CA TRP A 147 3.73 9.27 -15.04
C TRP A 147 4.57 8.98 -13.80
N LEU A 148 4.04 8.14 -12.91
CA LEU A 148 4.71 7.57 -11.74
C LEU A 148 4.64 6.04 -11.84
N SER A 149 5.71 5.34 -11.49
CA SER A 149 5.65 3.87 -11.46
C SER A 149 6.59 3.27 -10.41
N GLU A 150 6.22 2.09 -9.93
CA GLU A 150 7.09 1.24 -9.13
C GLU A 150 6.80 -0.24 -9.28
N ILE A 151 7.70 -1.05 -8.73
CA ILE A 151 7.48 -2.47 -8.46
C ILE A 151 7.24 -2.62 -6.96
N GLU A 152 6.13 -3.24 -6.58
CA GLU A 152 5.83 -3.62 -5.21
C GLU A 152 6.49 -4.98 -4.92
N PHE A 153 7.46 -5.00 -4.02
CA PHE A 153 8.39 -6.12 -3.87
C PHE A 153 7.78 -7.39 -3.25
N ARG A 154 6.75 -7.27 -2.40
CA ARG A 154 6.15 -8.46 -1.76
C ARG A 154 5.44 -9.36 -2.75
N HIS A 155 4.75 -8.76 -3.72
CA HIS A 155 3.99 -9.49 -4.74
C HIS A 155 4.63 -9.43 -6.14
N ARG A 156 5.70 -8.64 -6.30
CA ARG A 156 6.38 -8.38 -7.58
C ARG A 156 5.44 -7.82 -8.65
N MET A 157 4.41 -7.09 -8.22
CA MET A 157 3.46 -6.43 -9.12
C MET A 157 3.94 -5.03 -9.48
N ARG A 158 3.63 -4.55 -10.69
CA ARG A 158 3.87 -3.17 -11.06
C ARG A 158 2.63 -2.33 -10.77
N PHE A 159 2.87 -1.10 -10.34
CA PHE A 159 1.84 -0.10 -10.13
C PHE A 159 2.23 1.19 -10.83
N THR A 160 1.46 1.59 -11.84
CA THR A 160 1.69 2.80 -12.64
C THR A 160 0.51 3.77 -12.48
N ILE A 161 0.81 5.06 -12.32
CA ILE A 161 -0.16 6.16 -12.21
C ILE A 161 0.18 7.21 -13.27
N GLY A 162 -0.81 7.65 -14.04
CA GLY A 162 -0.69 8.80 -14.95
C GLY A 162 -1.61 9.93 -14.51
N LEU A 163 -1.04 11.11 -14.24
CA LEU A 163 -1.78 12.30 -13.84
C LEU A 163 -1.82 13.28 -15.00
N THR A 164 -3.00 13.54 -15.56
CA THR A 164 -3.18 14.33 -16.78
C THR A 164 -4.03 15.57 -16.54
N VAL A 165 -3.58 16.71 -17.04
CA VAL A 165 -4.35 17.96 -17.09
C VAL A 165 -4.54 18.36 -18.55
N TYR A 166 -5.78 18.76 -18.87
CA TYR A 166 -6.20 19.08 -20.22
C TYR A 166 -6.29 20.61 -20.44
N PRO A 167 -6.04 21.12 -21.66
CA PRO A 167 -6.28 22.51 -21.98
C PRO A 167 -7.77 22.88 -21.78
N GLY A 168 -8.04 23.99 -21.09
CA GLY A 168 -9.42 24.49 -20.95
C GLY A 168 -10.32 23.69 -20.00
N ARG A 169 -9.77 22.78 -19.18
CA ARG A 169 -10.52 21.94 -18.23
C ARG A 169 -10.06 22.18 -16.80
N SER A 170 -10.97 22.32 -15.85
CA SER A 170 -10.65 22.48 -14.42
C SER A 170 -10.61 21.15 -13.66
N TYR A 171 -10.26 20.04 -14.32
CA TYR A 171 -10.05 18.76 -13.66
C TYR A 171 -8.67 18.19 -13.99
N PHE A 172 -8.16 17.35 -13.09
CA PHE A 172 -7.11 16.40 -13.46
C PHE A 172 -7.68 14.98 -13.48
N GLU A 173 -7.14 14.17 -14.38
CA GLU A 173 -7.40 12.74 -14.50
C GLU A 173 -6.26 11.96 -13.83
N ALA A 174 -6.59 10.94 -13.05
CA ALA A 174 -5.65 9.88 -12.69
C ALA A 174 -6.01 8.58 -13.42
N THR A 175 -5.10 8.09 -14.25
CA THR A 175 -5.14 6.75 -14.83
C THR A 175 -4.29 5.81 -13.97
N ILE A 176 -4.90 4.76 -13.44
CA ILE A 176 -4.27 3.79 -12.53
C ILE A 176 -4.15 2.45 -13.23
N LYS A 177 -2.93 1.89 -13.28
CA LYS A 177 -2.62 0.63 -13.98
C LYS A 177 -1.91 -0.36 -13.05
N PRO A 178 -2.63 -1.16 -12.26
CA PRO A 178 -2.04 -2.30 -11.57
C PRO A 178 -1.79 -3.44 -12.57
N TYR A 179 -0.61 -4.05 -12.47
CA TYR A 179 -0.17 -5.13 -13.36
C TYR A 179 0.49 -6.26 -12.58
N ASN A 180 -0.02 -7.48 -12.75
CA ASN A 180 0.60 -8.67 -12.20
C ASN A 180 1.68 -9.17 -13.15
N ARG A 181 2.95 -9.00 -12.80
CA ARG A 181 4.08 -9.48 -13.62
C ARG A 181 4.39 -10.96 -13.43
N THR A 182 3.68 -11.64 -12.53
CA THR A 182 4.09 -12.95 -12.00
C THR A 182 3.20 -14.08 -12.53
N PRO A 183 3.66 -15.34 -12.47
CA PRO A 183 2.85 -16.51 -12.85
C PRO A 183 1.80 -16.90 -11.80
N TYR A 184 1.56 -16.09 -10.76
CA TYR A 184 0.66 -16.40 -9.65
C TYR A 184 -0.45 -15.36 -9.56
N ALA A 185 -1.70 -15.77 -9.32
CA ALA A 185 -2.80 -14.84 -9.08
C ALA A 185 -2.64 -14.13 -7.71
N HIS A 186 -2.68 -12.80 -7.62
CA HIS A 186 -2.58 -12.11 -6.33
C HIS A 186 -3.88 -11.43 -5.95
N SER A 187 -4.24 -11.49 -4.67
CA SER A 187 -5.25 -10.60 -4.12
C SER A 187 -4.66 -9.19 -4.00
N PHE A 188 -5.45 -8.17 -4.29
CA PHE A 188 -5.03 -6.77 -4.20
C PHE A 188 -6.16 -5.86 -3.75
N LEU A 189 -5.78 -4.74 -3.16
CA LEU A 189 -6.66 -3.63 -2.81
C LEU A 189 -6.12 -2.36 -3.46
N TYR A 190 -6.97 -1.57 -4.12
CA TYR A 190 -6.62 -0.23 -4.61
C TYR A 190 -7.54 0.83 -4.03
N TRP A 191 -6.97 1.82 -3.36
CA TRP A 191 -7.65 3.03 -2.90
C TRP A 191 -6.77 4.27 -3.10
N ALA A 192 -7.39 5.40 -3.40
CA ALA A 192 -6.77 6.72 -3.30
C ALA A 192 -7.29 7.38 -2.01
N ASN A 193 -6.38 7.76 -1.11
CA ASN A 193 -6.74 8.45 0.13
C ASN A 193 -6.64 9.94 -0.13
N VAL A 194 -7.78 10.58 -0.36
CA VAL A 194 -7.87 11.97 -0.83
C VAL A 194 -8.16 12.87 0.36
N SER A 195 -7.20 13.67 0.79
CA SER A 195 -7.34 14.55 1.94
C SER A 195 -7.89 15.92 1.52
N VAL A 196 -8.79 16.48 2.34
CA VAL A 196 -9.35 17.83 2.19
C VAL A 196 -9.36 18.52 3.55
N HIS A 197 -9.16 19.86 3.58
CA HIS A 197 -9.31 20.63 4.81
C HIS A 197 -10.71 20.41 5.38
N ALA A 198 -10.80 20.32 6.70
CA ALA A 198 -12.04 20.11 7.39
C ALA A 198 -12.21 21.13 8.52
N GLY A 199 -13.46 21.35 8.91
CA GLY A 199 -13.80 22.28 9.97
C GLY A 199 -15.30 22.24 10.23
N PRO A 200 -15.81 23.09 11.13
CA PRO A 200 -17.22 23.07 11.52
C PRO A 200 -18.21 23.23 10.35
N ASP A 201 -17.78 23.85 9.25
CA ASP A 201 -18.59 24.14 8.06
C ASP A 201 -18.35 23.15 6.91
N TYR A 202 -17.56 22.09 7.12
CA TYR A 202 -17.30 21.08 6.10
C TYR A 202 -18.39 20.00 6.07
N GLN A 203 -18.90 19.72 4.88
CA GLN A 203 -19.93 18.72 4.64
C GLN A 203 -19.52 17.73 3.54
N VAL A 204 -19.83 16.45 3.75
CA VAL A 204 -19.57 15.35 2.80
C VAL A 204 -20.85 14.91 2.11
N PHE A 205 -20.76 14.73 0.79
CA PHE A 205 -21.86 14.30 -0.06
C PHE A 205 -21.53 12.96 -0.67
N PHE A 206 -22.06 11.89 -0.06
CA PHE A 206 -22.28 10.65 -0.77
C PHE A 206 -23.38 10.82 -1.81
N PRO A 207 -23.39 9.99 -2.87
CA PRO A 207 -24.50 9.89 -3.80
C PRO A 207 -25.87 9.95 -3.10
N PRO A 208 -26.85 10.74 -3.57
CA PRO A 208 -28.19 10.77 -2.96
C PRO A 208 -28.89 9.40 -2.96
N GLY A 209 -28.43 8.46 -3.80
CA GLY A 209 -28.85 7.06 -3.77
C GLY A 209 -28.43 6.30 -2.51
N THR A 210 -27.37 6.71 -1.80
CA THR A 210 -26.87 6.06 -0.59
C THR A 210 -27.95 6.03 0.50
N ARG A 211 -28.20 4.86 1.08
CA ARG A 211 -29.15 4.70 2.21
C ARG A 211 -28.47 4.36 3.51
N TYR A 212 -27.37 3.62 3.42
CA TYR A 212 -26.65 3.15 4.58
C TYR A 212 -25.18 3.56 4.47
N ALA A 213 -24.58 3.85 5.61
CA ALA A 213 -23.15 3.84 5.79
C ALA A 213 -22.74 2.52 6.47
N THR A 214 -21.60 1.96 6.09
CA THR A 214 -21.05 0.75 6.71
C THR A 214 -19.63 0.97 7.19
N TYR A 215 -19.13 0.14 8.11
CA TYR A 215 -17.76 0.22 8.65
C TYR A 215 -16.79 -0.70 7.87
N HIS A 216 -15.52 -0.68 8.27
CA HIS A 216 -14.51 -1.63 7.82
C HIS A 216 -14.98 -3.09 7.98
N GLY A 217 -14.81 -3.87 6.92
CA GLY A 217 -15.24 -5.27 6.84
C GLY A 217 -16.76 -5.48 6.91
N LYS A 218 -17.57 -4.43 6.74
CA LYS A 218 -19.04 -4.47 6.80
C LYS A 218 -19.58 -5.05 8.12
N ASN A 219 -18.91 -4.75 9.24
CA ASN A 219 -19.25 -5.28 10.57
C ASN A 219 -20.22 -4.38 11.38
N ALA A 220 -20.59 -3.21 10.85
CA ALA A 220 -21.57 -2.30 11.41
C ALA A 220 -22.24 -1.48 10.31
N PHE A 221 -23.52 -1.11 10.49
CA PHE A 221 -24.30 -0.29 9.57
C PHE A 221 -25.04 0.82 10.32
N ALA A 222 -25.28 1.93 9.64
CA ALA A 222 -26.14 3.04 10.10
C ALA A 222 -26.88 3.66 8.91
N HIS A 223 -28.02 4.30 9.15
CA HIS A 223 -28.70 5.10 8.12
C HIS A 223 -27.86 6.33 7.73
N TRP A 224 -27.87 6.67 6.44
CA TRP A 224 -27.21 7.85 5.89
C TRP A 224 -28.21 8.81 5.23
N PRO A 225 -28.05 10.15 5.36
CA PRO A 225 -27.06 10.82 6.20
C PRO A 225 -27.50 10.95 7.67
N ILE A 226 -28.81 10.85 7.96
CA ILE A 226 -29.32 10.92 9.33
C ILE A 226 -29.37 9.52 9.95
N ALA A 227 -28.50 9.27 10.93
CA ALA A 227 -28.41 7.96 11.58
C ALA A 227 -29.56 7.69 12.56
N GLN A 228 -29.92 6.41 12.70
CA GLN A 228 -30.95 5.93 13.65
C GLN A 228 -30.36 4.90 14.64
N GLU A 229 -29.06 4.69 14.58
CA GLU A 229 -28.33 3.64 15.28
C GLU A 229 -27.24 4.23 16.17
N SER A 230 -26.81 3.42 17.13
CA SER A 230 -25.45 3.57 17.64
C SER A 230 -24.49 2.91 16.67
N TYR A 231 -23.40 3.58 16.33
CA TYR A 231 -22.43 3.10 15.35
C TYR A 231 -21.03 3.16 15.95
N ARG A 232 -20.32 2.02 15.93
CA ARG A 232 -18.96 1.88 16.49
C ARG A 232 -18.82 2.41 17.92
N GLY A 233 -19.86 2.25 18.73
CA GLY A 233 -19.86 2.67 20.14
C GLY A 233 -20.21 4.14 20.37
N ILE A 234 -20.54 4.91 19.32
CA ILE A 234 -21.03 6.29 19.41
C ILE A 234 -22.55 6.28 19.19
N ASP A 235 -23.29 7.11 19.92
CA ASP A 235 -24.75 7.25 19.74
C ASP A 235 -25.03 8.36 18.72
N TYR A 236 -25.40 7.97 17.49
CA TYR A 236 -25.68 8.89 16.39
C TYR A 236 -27.17 9.03 16.09
N ARG A 237 -28.06 8.59 16.99
CA ARG A 237 -29.51 8.67 16.76
C ARG A 237 -29.96 10.11 16.54
N GLY A 238 -30.48 10.39 15.35
CA GLY A 238 -30.94 11.73 14.94
C GLY A 238 -29.81 12.68 14.53
N VAL A 239 -28.56 12.19 14.43
CA VAL A 239 -27.39 12.98 14.04
C VAL A 239 -27.17 12.89 12.53
N ASP A 240 -26.85 14.03 11.92
CA ASP A 240 -26.46 14.10 10.51
C ASP A 240 -24.96 13.79 10.36
N LEU A 241 -24.67 12.59 9.84
CA LEU A 241 -23.31 12.08 9.63
C LEU A 241 -22.56 12.79 8.49
N SER A 242 -23.21 13.66 7.72
CA SER A 242 -22.55 14.39 6.63
C SER A 242 -21.64 15.52 7.13
N TRP A 243 -21.73 15.91 8.40
CA TRP A 243 -21.01 17.05 8.95
C TRP A 243 -19.86 16.64 9.87
N TRP A 244 -18.65 17.14 9.59
CA TRP A 244 -17.46 16.88 10.40
C TRP A 244 -17.64 17.19 11.89
N ARG A 245 -18.30 18.31 12.21
CA ARG A 245 -18.56 18.76 13.59
C ARG A 245 -19.35 17.76 14.45
N ASN A 246 -20.02 16.79 13.83
CA ASN A 246 -20.89 15.84 14.52
C ASN A 246 -20.15 14.57 14.99
N HIS A 247 -18.84 14.43 14.73
CA HIS A 247 -18.09 13.21 14.99
C HIS A 247 -17.13 13.36 16.18
N PRO A 248 -17.50 12.93 17.40
CA PRO A 248 -16.70 13.23 18.60
C PRO A 248 -15.40 12.42 18.72
N SER A 249 -15.15 11.46 17.83
CA SER A 249 -14.01 10.54 17.86
C SER A 249 -13.70 10.06 16.44
N PRO A 250 -12.49 9.54 16.17
CA PRO A 250 -12.13 9.04 14.85
C PRO A 250 -13.07 7.95 14.36
N ASN A 251 -13.49 8.04 13.10
CA ASN A 251 -14.47 7.09 12.55
C ASN A 251 -14.36 6.97 11.02
N SER A 252 -14.96 5.89 10.50
CA SER A 252 -15.05 5.61 9.06
C SER A 252 -16.50 5.39 8.66
N PHE A 253 -16.88 5.90 7.49
CA PHE A 253 -18.18 5.63 6.86
C PHE A 253 -17.98 5.29 5.39
N PHE A 254 -18.46 4.13 4.96
CA PHE A 254 -18.46 3.73 3.56
C PHE A 254 -19.87 3.86 2.98
N ALA A 255 -20.01 4.51 1.84
CA ALA A 255 -21.29 4.59 1.15
C ALA A 255 -21.73 3.20 0.70
N TRP A 256 -22.95 2.81 1.07
CA TRP A 256 -23.57 1.56 0.63
C TRP A 256 -24.72 1.85 -0.33
N ASN A 257 -25.08 0.85 -1.15
CA ASN A 257 -26.29 0.80 -1.99
C ASN A 257 -26.66 2.06 -2.80
N TYR A 258 -25.68 2.62 -3.50
CA TYR A 258 -25.84 3.74 -4.41
C TYR A 258 -25.63 3.30 -5.87
N GLU A 259 -25.96 4.19 -6.83
CA GLU A 259 -25.84 3.91 -8.28
C GLU A 259 -25.10 5.04 -9.04
N ASP A 260 -24.67 6.10 -8.34
CA ASP A 260 -24.05 7.26 -8.94
C ASP A 260 -22.51 7.21 -8.90
N ASP A 261 -21.89 7.93 -9.84
CA ASP A 261 -20.45 7.89 -10.12
C ASP A 261 -19.60 8.82 -9.23
N PHE A 262 -20.20 9.59 -8.31
CA PHE A 262 -19.52 10.71 -7.66
C PHE A 262 -19.39 10.63 -6.13
N LEU A 263 -18.40 11.33 -5.59
CA LEU A 263 -18.21 11.63 -4.17
C LEU A 263 -17.81 13.11 -4.09
N ALA A 264 -18.32 13.87 -3.13
CA ALA A 264 -17.92 15.27 -2.99
C ALA A 264 -17.78 15.71 -1.53
N GLY A 265 -17.01 16.76 -1.32
CA GLY A 265 -16.96 17.50 -0.07
C GLY A 265 -17.01 19.00 -0.35
N TYR A 266 -17.62 19.75 0.55
CA TYR A 266 -17.81 21.19 0.41
C TYR A 266 -17.61 21.89 1.75
N ASP A 267 -16.79 22.93 1.74
CA ASP A 267 -16.64 23.88 2.83
C ASP A 267 -17.60 25.05 2.62
N HIS A 268 -18.66 25.10 3.43
CA HIS A 268 -19.65 26.18 3.36
C HIS A 268 -19.10 27.53 3.85
N GLY A 269 -18.07 27.53 4.69
CA GLY A 269 -17.38 28.73 5.15
C GLY A 269 -16.51 29.36 4.04
N GLN A 270 -15.93 28.53 3.17
CA GLN A 270 -15.13 28.99 2.02
C GLN A 270 -15.92 29.09 0.70
N ASN A 271 -17.16 28.57 0.67
CA ASN A 271 -17.95 28.42 -0.56
C ASN A 271 -17.21 27.68 -1.67
N ALA A 272 -16.44 26.65 -1.30
CA ALA A 272 -15.59 25.88 -2.20
C ALA A 272 -15.49 24.42 -1.74
N GLY A 273 -15.08 23.53 -2.63
CA GLY A 273 -14.99 22.10 -2.34
C GLY A 273 -14.36 21.33 -3.48
N VAL A 274 -14.51 20.00 -3.42
CA VAL A 274 -14.02 19.08 -4.45
C VAL A 274 -15.09 18.07 -4.83
N ALA A 275 -15.15 17.74 -6.12
CA ALA A 275 -15.92 16.62 -6.63
C ALA A 275 -14.97 15.57 -7.23
N TYR A 276 -15.24 14.31 -6.93
CA TYR A 276 -14.67 13.12 -7.54
C TYR A 276 -15.70 12.46 -8.44
N VAL A 277 -15.27 11.98 -9.61
CA VAL A 277 -16.12 11.22 -10.54
C VAL A 277 -15.34 10.04 -11.12
N ALA A 278 -15.94 8.85 -11.11
CA ALA A 278 -15.47 7.67 -11.84
C ALA A 278 -16.62 6.69 -12.06
N ASN A 279 -16.50 5.83 -13.08
CA ASN A 279 -17.47 4.76 -13.33
C ASN A 279 -17.61 3.85 -12.10
N HIS A 280 -18.75 3.87 -11.42
CA HIS A 280 -18.96 3.14 -10.18
C HIS A 280 -18.92 1.61 -10.34
N HIS A 281 -19.10 1.07 -11.55
CA HIS A 281 -18.93 -0.37 -11.79
C HIS A 281 -17.46 -0.81 -11.73
N VAL A 282 -16.52 0.14 -11.92
CA VAL A 282 -15.07 -0.10 -11.79
C VAL A 282 -14.55 0.45 -10.46
N ALA A 283 -15.01 1.63 -10.06
CA ALA A 283 -14.62 2.34 -8.84
C ALA A 283 -15.79 2.53 -7.83
N PRO A 284 -16.28 1.44 -7.22
CA PRO A 284 -17.38 1.49 -6.27
C PRO A 284 -16.96 1.90 -4.83
N GLY A 285 -15.68 2.13 -4.55
CA GLY A 285 -15.26 2.58 -3.22
C GLY A 285 -15.56 4.06 -3.03
N LYS A 286 -16.35 4.41 -2.02
CA LYS A 286 -16.58 5.79 -1.55
C LYS A 286 -16.60 5.78 -0.02
N LYS A 287 -15.62 6.43 0.59
CA LYS A 287 -15.42 6.39 2.04
C LYS A 287 -15.11 7.79 2.57
N LEU A 288 -15.70 8.10 3.70
CA LEU A 288 -15.29 9.18 4.59
C LEU A 288 -14.49 8.55 5.73
N TRP A 289 -13.29 9.05 5.97
CA TRP A 289 -12.54 8.80 7.20
C TRP A 289 -12.13 10.13 7.81
N GLU A 290 -12.17 10.23 9.13
CA GLU A 290 -11.79 11.45 9.85
C GLU A 290 -11.35 11.16 11.27
N TRP A 291 -10.56 12.08 11.83
CA TRP A 291 -10.23 12.07 13.26
C TRP A 291 -11.31 12.70 14.15
N GLY A 292 -12.11 13.63 13.60
CA GLY A 292 -13.18 14.37 14.28
C GLY A 292 -12.70 15.49 15.21
N PRO A 293 -13.57 16.43 15.64
CA PRO A 293 -13.23 17.54 16.54
C PRO A 293 -12.83 17.17 17.99
N GLY A 294 -12.98 15.92 18.41
CA GLY A 294 -12.72 15.49 19.79
C GLY A 294 -11.24 15.50 20.18
N PRO A 295 -10.91 15.22 21.46
CA PRO A 295 -9.54 15.25 21.96
C PRO A 295 -8.55 14.39 21.15
N GLN A 296 -8.99 13.21 20.70
CA GLN A 296 -8.16 12.34 19.85
C GLN A 296 -7.84 12.96 18.49
N GLY A 297 -8.78 13.67 17.87
CA GLY A 297 -8.50 14.34 16.59
C GLY A 297 -7.61 15.55 16.74
N GLN A 298 -7.81 16.36 17.79
CA GLN A 298 -6.93 17.48 18.10
C GLN A 298 -5.48 17.04 18.37
N MET A 299 -5.30 15.87 18.98
CA MET A 299 -3.99 15.25 19.16
C MET A 299 -3.38 14.84 17.82
N TRP A 300 -4.13 14.17 16.94
CA TRP A 300 -3.64 13.79 15.62
C TRP A 300 -3.32 15.00 14.72
N ASP A 301 -4.07 16.09 14.82
CA ASP A 301 -3.76 17.34 14.11
C ASP A 301 -2.34 17.82 14.47
N LYS A 302 -1.96 17.79 15.76
CA LYS A 302 -0.62 18.18 16.23
C LYS A 302 0.48 17.19 15.84
N ILE A 303 0.16 15.91 15.77
CA ILE A 303 1.11 14.86 15.34
C ILE A 303 1.45 15.03 13.86
N LEU A 304 0.45 15.37 13.05
CA LEU A 304 0.53 15.34 11.58
C LEU A 304 0.89 16.68 10.93
N THR A 305 0.71 17.79 11.63
CA THR A 305 1.11 19.12 11.18
C THR A 305 1.50 20.02 12.36
N ASP A 306 2.12 21.15 12.05
CA ASP A 306 2.41 22.20 13.03
C ASP A 306 1.24 23.20 13.11
N GLU A 307 0.68 23.62 11.96
CA GLU A 307 -0.28 24.74 11.89
C GLU A 307 -1.44 24.56 10.88
N ASP A 308 -1.46 23.50 10.05
CA ASP A 308 -2.42 23.38 8.94
C ASP A 308 -3.84 22.95 9.36
N GLY A 309 -3.98 22.46 10.60
CA GLY A 309 -5.26 22.08 11.18
C GLY A 309 -5.88 20.80 10.62
N PRO A 310 -7.16 20.54 10.95
CA PRO A 310 -7.81 19.26 10.69
C PRO A 310 -8.09 19.00 9.22
N TYR A 311 -8.15 17.71 8.89
CA TYR A 311 -8.53 17.20 7.57
C TYR A 311 -9.46 16.01 7.70
N ILE A 312 -10.14 15.69 6.60
CA ILE A 312 -10.82 14.41 6.39
C ILE A 312 -10.31 13.75 5.12
N GLU A 313 -10.52 12.45 4.99
CA GLU A 313 -10.23 11.69 3.79
C GLU A 313 -11.50 11.28 3.05
N LEU A 314 -11.66 11.77 1.82
CA LEU A 314 -12.66 11.38 0.84
C LEU A 314 -12.11 10.24 -0.03
N MET A 315 -11.89 9.08 0.59
CA MET A 315 -11.19 7.96 -0.03
C MET A 315 -12.06 7.28 -1.08
N VAL A 316 -11.43 6.87 -2.19
CA VAL A 316 -12.10 6.23 -3.32
C VAL A 316 -11.38 4.95 -3.75
N GLY A 317 -12.12 3.89 -4.02
CA GLY A 317 -11.58 2.55 -4.26
C GLY A 317 -12.05 1.94 -5.57
N ALA A 318 -11.23 1.06 -6.14
CA ALA A 318 -11.57 0.32 -7.36
C ALA A 318 -11.56 -1.18 -7.16
N TYR A 319 -12.48 -1.87 -7.84
CA TYR A 319 -12.75 -3.30 -7.74
C TYR A 319 -13.14 -3.78 -6.33
N SER A 320 -13.43 -2.85 -5.42
CA SER A 320 -13.99 -3.07 -4.09
C SER A 320 -14.67 -1.81 -3.57
N ASP A 321 -15.73 -2.00 -2.77
CA ASP A 321 -16.50 -0.94 -2.11
C ASP A 321 -16.14 -0.75 -0.63
N ASN A 322 -15.25 -1.58 -0.05
CA ASN A 322 -14.95 -1.56 1.38
C ASN A 322 -13.46 -1.84 1.67
N GLN A 323 -13.05 -1.73 2.94
CA GLN A 323 -11.70 -2.05 3.39
C GLN A 323 -11.75 -2.82 4.74
N PRO A 324 -10.97 -3.88 4.93
CA PRO A 324 -10.35 -4.67 3.87
C PRO A 324 -11.43 -5.36 3.04
N ASP A 325 -11.32 -5.32 1.72
CA ASP A 325 -12.07 -6.15 0.78
C ASP A 325 -11.27 -6.24 -0.53
N TYR A 326 -10.51 -7.32 -0.68
CA TYR A 326 -9.51 -7.44 -1.74
C TYR A 326 -10.16 -8.01 -3.00
N SER A 327 -9.73 -7.53 -4.17
CA SER A 327 -10.03 -8.14 -5.46
C SER A 327 -8.90 -9.08 -5.90
N TRP A 328 -8.98 -9.64 -7.10
CA TRP A 328 -7.99 -10.55 -7.68
C TRP A 328 -7.39 -10.02 -8.97
N LEU A 329 -6.09 -10.23 -9.14
CA LEU A 329 -5.33 -9.96 -10.36
C LEU A 329 -4.68 -11.27 -10.82
N GLN A 330 -5.14 -11.80 -11.96
CA GLN A 330 -4.71 -13.08 -12.53
C GLN A 330 -3.28 -12.99 -13.07
N PRO A 331 -2.59 -14.13 -13.32
CA PRO A 331 -1.23 -14.13 -13.87
C PRO A 331 -1.13 -13.31 -15.16
N TYR A 332 -0.21 -12.34 -15.19
CA TYR A 332 -0.01 -11.43 -16.33
C TYR A 332 -1.20 -10.53 -16.68
N GLU A 333 -2.21 -10.42 -15.81
CA GLU A 333 -3.34 -9.51 -16.00
C GLU A 333 -2.94 -8.06 -15.68
N ALA A 334 -3.40 -7.14 -16.53
CA ALA A 334 -3.40 -5.71 -16.26
C ALA A 334 -4.85 -5.24 -16.08
N LYS A 335 -5.05 -4.29 -15.16
CA LYS A 335 -6.31 -3.54 -15.04
C LYS A 335 -6.06 -2.07 -15.27
N ARG A 336 -7.12 -1.31 -15.55
CA ARG A 336 -7.07 0.14 -15.76
C ARG A 336 -8.28 0.80 -15.11
N VAL A 337 -8.03 1.86 -14.35
CA VAL A 337 -9.06 2.69 -13.71
C VAL A 337 -8.80 4.15 -14.06
N GLU A 338 -9.84 4.88 -14.38
CA GLU A 338 -9.79 6.32 -14.66
C GLU A 338 -10.63 7.07 -13.62
N GLN A 339 -10.03 8.08 -13.00
CA GLN A 339 -10.59 8.84 -11.90
C GLN A 339 -10.39 10.34 -12.16
N TYR A 340 -11.38 11.16 -11.82
CA TYR A 340 -11.35 12.60 -12.09
C TYR A 340 -11.64 13.38 -10.80
N TRP A 341 -10.86 14.43 -10.54
CA TRP A 341 -11.10 15.38 -9.45
C TRP A 341 -11.12 16.81 -9.98
N TYR A 342 -12.04 17.62 -9.47
CA TYR A 342 -12.11 19.05 -9.79
C TYR A 342 -12.68 19.88 -8.63
N PRO A 343 -12.27 21.15 -8.52
CA PRO A 343 -12.85 22.08 -7.58
C PRO A 343 -14.28 22.44 -7.98
N ILE A 344 -15.12 22.63 -6.97
CA ILE A 344 -16.47 23.18 -7.07
C ILE A 344 -16.55 24.43 -6.20
N ARG A 345 -17.30 25.44 -6.62
CA ARG A 345 -17.43 26.70 -5.87
C ARG A 345 -18.79 27.34 -6.02
N GLU A 346 -19.22 28.05 -4.98
CA GLU A 346 -20.39 28.93 -4.92
C GLU A 346 -21.74 28.29 -5.31
N ILE A 347 -21.83 26.95 -5.32
CA ILE A 347 -23.08 26.22 -5.59
C ILE A 347 -23.79 25.71 -4.33
N GLY A 348 -23.16 25.81 -3.16
CA GLY A 348 -23.78 25.53 -1.85
C GLY A 348 -24.04 24.05 -1.54
N GLY A 349 -23.35 23.12 -2.22
CA GLY A 349 -23.50 21.67 -2.03
C GLY A 349 -23.46 20.90 -3.36
N VAL A 350 -23.66 19.58 -3.29
CA VAL A 350 -23.67 18.70 -4.49
C VAL A 350 -24.77 17.64 -4.38
N LYS A 351 -25.54 17.46 -5.45
CA LYS A 351 -26.51 16.36 -5.62
C LYS A 351 -26.13 15.41 -6.75
N ALA A 352 -25.42 15.88 -7.77
CA ALA A 352 -24.82 15.04 -8.80
C ALA A 352 -23.57 15.71 -9.38
N ALA A 353 -22.66 14.90 -9.91
CA ALA A 353 -21.46 15.36 -10.58
C ALA A 353 -21.09 14.41 -11.74
N THR A 354 -20.69 14.99 -12.86
CA THR A 354 -20.08 14.30 -14.00
C THR A 354 -18.69 14.89 -14.25
N ARG A 355 -17.95 14.39 -15.24
CA ARG A 355 -16.70 15.02 -15.68
C ARG A 355 -16.90 16.45 -16.21
N GLU A 356 -18.11 16.79 -16.67
CA GLU A 356 -18.38 18.05 -17.36
C GLU A 356 -18.94 19.13 -16.42
N ALA A 357 -19.68 18.76 -15.37
CA ALA A 357 -20.23 19.70 -14.39
C ALA A 357 -20.71 19.03 -13.09
N ALA A 358 -20.82 19.82 -12.02
CA ALA A 358 -21.53 19.48 -10.79
C ALA A 358 -22.81 20.30 -10.65
N VAL A 359 -23.80 19.74 -9.94
CA VAL A 359 -25.10 20.35 -9.74
C VAL A 359 -25.56 20.27 -8.27
N ASN A 360 -26.18 21.35 -7.79
CA ASN A 360 -26.87 21.39 -6.51
C ASN A 360 -28.36 21.69 -6.67
N LEU A 361 -29.17 21.09 -5.80
CA LEU A 361 -30.60 21.38 -5.61
C LEU A 361 -30.92 21.32 -4.13
N GLU A 362 -31.29 22.46 -3.55
CA GLU A 362 -31.81 22.54 -2.19
C GLU A 362 -33.20 23.16 -2.18
N ILE A 363 -34.09 22.64 -1.34
CA ILE A 363 -35.45 23.16 -1.18
C ILE A 363 -35.56 23.73 0.24
N SER A 364 -35.81 25.04 0.33
CA SER A 364 -35.98 25.70 1.62
C SER A 364 -37.35 25.39 2.23
N PRO A 365 -37.53 25.57 3.56
CA PRO A 365 -38.84 25.47 4.22
C PRO A 365 -39.91 26.40 3.63
N ASP A 366 -39.49 27.50 3.02
CA ASP A 366 -40.36 28.49 2.36
C ASP A 366 -40.73 28.09 0.92
N ASN A 367 -40.44 26.84 0.52
CA ASN A 367 -40.74 26.29 -0.81
C ASN A 367 -40.02 27.02 -1.96
N CYS A 368 -38.78 27.44 -1.74
CA CYS A 368 -37.87 27.95 -2.77
C CYS A 368 -36.83 26.89 -3.13
N ALA A 369 -36.61 26.65 -4.43
CA ALA A 369 -35.50 25.86 -4.92
C ALA A 369 -34.26 26.75 -5.13
N THR A 370 -33.15 26.38 -4.49
CA THR A 370 -31.82 26.88 -4.84
C THR A 370 -31.20 25.92 -5.84
N ILE A 371 -30.95 26.38 -7.06
CA ILE A 371 -30.31 25.60 -8.12
C ILE A 371 -28.89 26.13 -8.37
N GLY A 372 -27.92 25.23 -8.36
CA GLY A 372 -26.50 25.56 -8.55
C GLY A 372 -25.86 24.70 -9.64
N PHE A 373 -25.05 25.29 -10.51
CA PHE A 373 -24.24 24.57 -11.50
C PHE A 373 -22.79 25.09 -11.49
N ASN A 374 -21.83 24.17 -11.55
CA ASN A 374 -20.40 24.46 -11.69
C ASN A 374 -19.85 23.63 -12.86
N SER A 375 -19.46 24.25 -13.98
CA SER A 375 -18.92 23.54 -15.14
C SER A 375 -17.41 23.36 -15.05
N THR A 376 -16.88 22.27 -15.58
CA THR A 376 -15.43 22.02 -15.62
C THR A 376 -14.73 22.65 -16.82
N ALA A 377 -15.50 23.30 -17.70
CA ALA A 377 -15.01 24.02 -18.87
C ALA A 377 -15.95 25.17 -19.20
N ARG A 378 -15.47 26.10 -20.02
CA ARG A 378 -16.29 27.18 -20.55
C ARG A 378 -17.38 26.62 -21.47
N GLN A 379 -18.63 26.94 -21.15
CA GLN A 379 -19.82 26.65 -21.94
C GLN A 379 -20.48 27.98 -22.33
N GLN A 380 -20.62 28.20 -23.64
CA GLN A 380 -21.32 29.38 -24.17
C GLN A 380 -22.75 29.00 -24.52
N SER A 381 -23.71 29.86 -24.20
CA SER A 381 -25.15 29.63 -24.46
C SER A 381 -25.64 28.26 -23.94
N ALA A 382 -25.16 27.83 -22.78
CA ALA A 382 -25.70 26.67 -22.08
C ALA A 382 -27.08 27.01 -21.50
N ARG A 383 -27.90 26.00 -21.21
CA ARG A 383 -29.23 26.19 -20.63
C ARG A 383 -29.32 25.57 -19.25
N ALA A 384 -29.62 26.38 -18.25
CA ALA A 384 -30.01 25.94 -16.91
C ALA A 384 -31.52 25.69 -16.90
N ILE A 385 -31.92 24.42 -16.75
CA ILE A 385 -33.31 23.99 -16.87
C ILE A 385 -33.75 23.37 -15.54
N LEU A 386 -34.88 23.83 -15.01
CA LEU A 386 -35.61 23.21 -13.89
C LEU A 386 -37.00 22.79 -14.39
N ARG A 387 -37.31 21.51 -14.21
CA ARG A 387 -38.61 20.92 -14.50
C ARG A 387 -39.35 20.61 -13.21
N VAL A 388 -40.68 20.79 -13.24
CA VAL A 388 -41.61 20.30 -12.23
C VAL A 388 -42.54 19.30 -12.92
N GLY A 389 -42.44 18.03 -12.54
CA GLY A 389 -42.99 16.92 -13.30
C GLY A 389 -42.37 16.86 -14.70
N ASN A 390 -43.22 16.88 -15.74
CA ASN A 390 -42.79 16.87 -17.13
C ASN A 390 -42.66 18.27 -17.74
N GLU A 391 -43.07 19.32 -17.04
CA GLU A 391 -43.10 20.69 -17.55
C GLU A 391 -41.79 21.44 -17.23
N ILE A 392 -41.33 22.26 -18.17
CA ILE A 392 -40.21 23.18 -17.95
C ILE A 392 -40.74 24.38 -17.17
N PHE A 393 -40.33 24.51 -15.92
CA PHE A 393 -40.76 25.59 -15.04
C PHE A 393 -39.80 26.79 -15.11
N PHE A 394 -38.51 26.52 -15.29
CA PHE A 394 -37.49 27.54 -15.48
C PHE A 394 -36.48 27.08 -16.53
N ASP A 395 -36.07 28.02 -17.37
CA ASP A 395 -35.18 27.80 -18.50
C ASP A 395 -34.44 29.10 -18.78
N GLN A 396 -33.14 29.12 -18.52
CA GLN A 396 -32.30 30.29 -18.74
C GLN A 396 -31.08 29.93 -19.56
N GLU A 397 -30.86 30.67 -20.65
CA GLU A 397 -29.59 30.66 -21.35
C GLU A 397 -28.53 31.40 -20.53
N ILE A 398 -27.38 30.77 -20.32
CA ILE A 398 -26.27 31.25 -19.50
C ILE A 398 -24.94 30.95 -20.19
N ASP A 399 -23.97 31.85 -19.97
CA ASP A 399 -22.56 31.54 -20.14
C ASP A 399 -22.02 31.11 -18.78
N ILE A 400 -21.39 29.93 -18.71
CA ILE A 400 -20.86 29.35 -17.47
C ILE A 400 -19.45 28.82 -17.71
N ASP A 401 -18.55 29.03 -16.76
CA ASP A 401 -17.19 28.51 -16.79
C ASP A 401 -16.68 28.23 -15.36
N PRO A 402 -15.52 27.59 -15.17
CA PRO A 402 -15.01 27.26 -13.84
C PRO A 402 -14.82 28.46 -12.91
N MET A 403 -14.69 29.69 -13.43
CA MET A 403 -14.57 30.92 -12.63
C MET A 403 -15.92 31.55 -12.29
N SER A 404 -16.96 31.22 -13.06
CA SER A 404 -18.28 31.87 -13.02
C SER A 404 -19.38 30.81 -12.92
N PRO A 405 -19.55 30.15 -11.76
CA PRO A 405 -20.63 29.21 -11.53
C PRO A 405 -22.00 29.90 -11.57
N PHE A 406 -23.06 29.12 -11.73
CA PHE A 406 -24.43 29.63 -11.74
C PHE A 406 -25.15 29.24 -10.45
N LEU A 407 -25.75 30.21 -9.76
CA LEU A 407 -26.61 29.99 -8.60
C LEU A 407 -27.89 30.83 -8.73
N ARG A 408 -29.04 30.22 -8.46
CA ARG A 408 -30.33 30.92 -8.50
C ARG A 408 -31.32 30.36 -7.50
N GLU A 409 -32.03 31.25 -6.82
CA GLU A 409 -33.22 30.91 -6.05
C GLU A 409 -34.49 31.10 -6.90
N ILE A 410 -35.39 30.12 -6.82
CA ILE A 410 -36.63 30.07 -7.60
C ILE A 410 -37.77 29.66 -6.67
N ALA A 411 -38.78 30.52 -6.54
CA ALA A 411 -40.00 30.17 -5.80
C ALA A 411 -40.75 29.04 -6.53
N LEU A 412 -41.03 27.94 -5.82
CA LEU A 412 -41.75 26.80 -6.39
C LEU A 412 -43.26 26.93 -6.20
N PRO A 413 -44.06 26.26 -7.06
CA PRO A 413 -45.50 26.11 -6.82
C PRO A 413 -45.79 25.47 -5.45
N THR A 414 -46.84 25.93 -4.76
CA THR A 414 -47.22 25.37 -3.45
C THR A 414 -47.47 23.87 -3.56
N GLY A 415 -46.85 23.08 -2.67
CA GLY A 415 -47.05 21.63 -2.62
C GLY A 415 -46.17 20.82 -3.57
N THR A 416 -45.22 21.44 -4.28
CA THR A 416 -44.19 20.73 -5.04
C THR A 416 -43.36 19.84 -4.12
N ARG A 417 -43.29 18.54 -4.43
CA ARG A 417 -42.40 17.62 -3.71
C ARG A 417 -41.03 17.64 -4.39
N GLY A 418 -39.98 17.37 -3.62
CA GLY A 418 -38.63 17.24 -4.20
C GLY A 418 -38.54 16.18 -5.31
N SER A 419 -39.32 15.10 -5.20
CA SER A 419 -39.42 14.05 -6.23
C SER A 419 -39.98 14.53 -7.57
N ASP A 420 -40.70 15.65 -7.57
CA ASP A 420 -41.29 16.22 -8.77
C ASP A 420 -40.26 17.11 -9.51
N LEU A 421 -39.10 17.40 -8.91
CA LEU A 421 -38.10 18.29 -9.49
C LEU A 421 -37.03 17.54 -10.27
N ARG A 422 -36.70 18.06 -11.46
CA ARG A 422 -35.50 17.67 -12.20
C ARG A 422 -34.76 18.90 -12.67
N ILE A 423 -33.47 18.98 -12.38
CA ILE A 423 -32.60 20.04 -12.87
C ILE A 423 -31.54 19.50 -13.81
N ALA A 424 -31.18 20.29 -14.81
CA ALA A 424 -30.14 19.94 -15.77
C ALA A 424 -29.42 21.17 -16.32
N LEU A 425 -28.13 21.00 -16.57
CA LEU A 425 -27.33 21.89 -17.40
C LEU A 425 -27.16 21.25 -18.77
N VAL A 426 -27.57 21.95 -19.81
CA VAL A 426 -27.52 21.46 -21.19
C VAL A 426 -26.62 22.36 -22.02
N SER A 427 -25.71 21.79 -22.81
CA SER A 427 -24.82 22.54 -23.71
C SER A 427 -25.61 23.21 -24.84
N ALA A 428 -25.00 24.17 -25.54
CA ALA A 428 -25.60 24.75 -26.74
C ALA A 428 -25.87 23.72 -27.85
N ALA A 429 -25.14 22.59 -27.86
CA ALA A 429 -25.36 21.48 -28.79
C ALA A 429 -26.52 20.56 -28.40
N GLY A 430 -27.09 20.74 -27.20
CA GLY A 430 -28.17 19.90 -26.67
C GLY A 430 -27.71 18.72 -25.81
N ASP A 431 -26.42 18.61 -25.53
CA ASP A 431 -25.88 17.56 -24.66
C ASP A 431 -26.16 17.90 -23.19
N GLU A 432 -26.73 16.96 -22.45
CA GLU A 432 -26.89 17.12 -21.01
C GLU A 432 -25.54 16.92 -20.32
N LEU A 433 -25.00 17.99 -19.73
CA LEU A 433 -23.69 17.98 -19.08
C LEU A 433 -23.78 17.37 -17.67
N VAL A 434 -24.85 17.69 -16.94
CA VAL A 434 -25.18 17.12 -15.63
C VAL A 434 -26.67 17.28 -15.37
N SER A 435 -27.27 16.35 -14.64
CA SER A 435 -28.63 16.49 -14.13
C SER A 435 -28.82 15.81 -12.79
N TYR A 436 -29.88 16.21 -12.10
CA TYR A 436 -30.32 15.57 -10.86
C TYR A 436 -31.84 15.53 -10.80
N GLN A 437 -32.37 14.40 -10.35
CA GLN A 437 -33.77 14.22 -10.02
C GLN A 437 -33.86 13.41 -8.72
N SER A 438 -34.60 13.92 -7.75
CA SER A 438 -34.87 13.17 -6.52
C SER A 438 -35.81 12.00 -6.84
N LEU A 439 -35.45 10.78 -6.41
CA LEU A 439 -36.29 9.60 -6.57
C LEU A 439 -36.76 9.10 -5.20
N GLU A 440 -38.08 8.92 -5.04
CA GLU A 440 -38.63 8.14 -3.93
C GLU A 440 -38.25 6.67 -4.18
N ARG A 441 -37.34 6.11 -3.36
CA ARG A 441 -36.94 4.70 -3.46
C ARG A 441 -37.70 3.85 -2.42
N PRO A 442 -38.07 2.60 -2.76
CA PRO A 442 -38.70 1.70 -1.79
C PRO A 442 -37.76 1.44 -0.61
N LYS A 443 -38.32 1.29 0.60
CA LYS A 443 -37.56 0.92 1.80
C LYS A 443 -37.02 -0.50 1.63
N THR A 444 -35.69 -0.66 1.64
CA THR A 444 -35.03 -1.96 1.72
C THR A 444 -34.61 -2.23 3.17
N PRO A 445 -34.60 -3.50 3.63
CA PRO A 445 -34.06 -3.82 4.94
C PRO A 445 -32.56 -3.48 5.02
N MET A 446 -32.10 -3.13 6.22
CA MET A 446 -30.67 -2.96 6.49
C MET A 446 -29.96 -4.30 6.28
N PRO A 447 -28.76 -4.33 5.64
CA PRO A 447 -28.02 -5.57 5.46
C PRO A 447 -27.56 -6.20 6.77
N ASP A 448 -27.32 -7.52 6.74
CA ASP A 448 -26.67 -8.22 7.83
C ASP A 448 -25.18 -7.84 7.93
N VAL A 449 -24.66 -7.82 9.16
CA VAL A 449 -23.24 -7.60 9.40
C VAL A 449 -22.42 -8.86 9.08
N VAL A 450 -21.21 -8.67 8.56
CA VAL A 450 -20.27 -9.78 8.32
C VAL A 450 -19.73 -10.30 9.65
N THR A 451 -19.76 -11.62 9.83
CA THR A 451 -19.22 -12.32 11.01
C THR A 451 -18.02 -13.19 10.65
N PRO A 452 -17.12 -13.48 11.62
CA PRO A 452 -16.04 -14.45 11.41
C PRO A 452 -16.55 -15.86 11.08
N PRO A 453 -15.82 -16.64 10.26
CA PRO A 453 -16.19 -18.03 10.00
C PRO A 453 -16.09 -18.87 11.29
N PRO A 454 -16.96 -19.89 11.48
CA PRO A 454 -16.87 -20.81 12.59
C PRO A 454 -15.64 -21.72 12.46
N ALA A 455 -15.27 -22.44 13.52
CA ALA A 455 -14.14 -23.37 13.49
C ALA A 455 -14.30 -24.42 12.36
N PRO A 456 -13.21 -24.89 11.72
CA PRO A 456 -13.28 -25.79 10.57
C PRO A 456 -14.19 -27.02 10.79
N GLU A 457 -14.14 -27.64 11.97
CA GLU A 457 -14.93 -28.84 12.29
C GLU A 457 -16.44 -28.54 12.34
N GLN A 458 -16.82 -27.28 12.58
CA GLN A 458 -18.21 -26.82 12.67
C GLN A 458 -18.78 -26.37 11.33
N VAL A 459 -17.93 -26.16 10.32
CA VAL A 459 -18.38 -25.83 8.96
C VAL A 459 -19.02 -27.06 8.33
N GLU A 460 -20.22 -26.92 7.78
CA GLU A 460 -21.06 -28.08 7.40
C GLU A 460 -20.57 -28.82 6.15
N SER A 461 -20.11 -28.10 5.12
CA SER A 461 -19.81 -28.66 3.81
C SER A 461 -18.36 -28.41 3.36
N VAL A 462 -17.85 -29.29 2.49
CA VAL A 462 -16.54 -29.12 1.82
C VAL A 462 -16.47 -27.82 1.03
N GLU A 463 -17.57 -27.44 0.37
CA GLU A 463 -17.65 -26.16 -0.34
C GLU A 463 -17.51 -24.96 0.59
N GLN A 464 -18.21 -24.96 1.72
CA GLN A 464 -18.12 -23.85 2.67
C GLN A 464 -16.75 -23.78 3.35
N LEU A 465 -16.09 -24.93 3.57
CA LEU A 465 -14.70 -24.99 4.05
C LEU A 465 -13.74 -24.35 3.04
N TYR A 466 -13.86 -24.72 1.76
CA TYR A 466 -13.08 -24.12 0.68
C TYR A 466 -13.31 -22.61 0.60
N LEU A 467 -14.56 -22.14 0.59
CA LEU A 467 -14.88 -20.71 0.52
C LEU A 467 -14.39 -19.93 1.76
N SER A 468 -14.42 -20.55 2.94
CA SER A 468 -13.87 -19.96 4.16
C SER A 468 -12.36 -19.81 4.07
N GLY A 469 -11.65 -20.85 3.63
CA GLY A 469 -10.21 -20.78 3.38
C GLY A 469 -9.85 -19.72 2.34
N LEU A 470 -10.57 -19.68 1.21
CA LEU A 470 -10.36 -18.71 0.14
C LEU A 470 -10.56 -17.27 0.63
N ARG A 471 -11.61 -17.02 1.42
CA ARG A 471 -11.85 -15.70 2.03
C ARG A 471 -10.72 -15.30 2.98
N LEU A 472 -10.24 -16.22 3.81
CA LEU A 472 -9.14 -15.94 4.75
C LEU A 472 -7.84 -15.61 4.02
N GLU A 473 -7.56 -16.30 2.91
CA GLU A 473 -6.41 -16.05 2.04
C GLU A 473 -6.53 -14.69 1.33
N GLN A 474 -7.66 -14.42 0.67
CA GLN A 474 -7.95 -13.18 -0.05
C GLN A 474 -7.78 -11.93 0.82
N PHE A 475 -8.23 -11.99 2.08
CA PHE A 475 -8.21 -10.85 3.00
C PHE A 475 -6.89 -10.76 3.78
N HIS A 476 -5.97 -11.70 3.57
CA HIS A 476 -4.77 -11.87 4.39
C HIS A 476 -5.12 -11.82 5.88
N ASN A 477 -6.00 -12.71 6.34
CA ASN A 477 -6.51 -12.63 7.70
C ASN A 477 -5.36 -12.76 8.73
N PRO A 478 -5.23 -11.84 9.72
CA PRO A 478 -4.15 -11.88 10.68
C PRO A 478 -4.40 -12.86 11.85
N ALA A 479 -5.65 -13.21 12.10
CA ALA A 479 -6.06 -14.02 13.25
C ALA A 479 -6.26 -15.50 12.93
N LEU A 480 -6.70 -15.83 11.71
CA LEU A 480 -7.06 -17.17 11.29
C LEU A 480 -6.26 -17.59 10.05
N SER A 481 -5.69 -18.80 10.10
CA SER A 481 -5.04 -19.42 8.95
C SER A 481 -6.06 -20.06 8.00
N PRO A 482 -5.90 -19.96 6.66
CA PRO A 482 -6.74 -20.67 5.71
C PRO A 482 -6.46 -22.19 5.68
N ILE A 483 -5.26 -22.63 6.08
CA ILE A 483 -4.79 -24.01 5.93
C ILE A 483 -5.68 -25.03 6.68
N PRO A 484 -6.06 -24.82 7.96
CA PRO A 484 -6.94 -25.76 8.67
C PRO A 484 -8.30 -25.99 7.98
N TYR A 485 -8.84 -24.98 7.28
CA TYR A 485 -10.09 -25.12 6.55
C TYR A 485 -9.92 -25.99 5.31
N TYR A 486 -8.82 -25.80 4.57
CA TYR A 486 -8.49 -26.65 3.43
C TYR A 486 -8.15 -28.09 3.84
N GLU A 487 -7.43 -28.28 4.95
CA GLU A 487 -7.10 -29.61 5.47
C GLU A 487 -8.35 -30.36 5.92
N GLU A 488 -9.27 -29.71 6.61
CA GLU A 488 -10.55 -30.31 7.00
C GLU A 488 -11.42 -30.63 5.77
N ALA A 489 -11.40 -29.80 4.73
CA ALA A 489 -12.06 -30.11 3.46
C ALA A 489 -11.50 -31.38 2.82
N LEU A 490 -10.17 -31.52 2.73
CA LEU A 490 -9.53 -32.72 2.16
C LEU A 490 -9.66 -33.96 3.07
N ARG A 491 -9.79 -33.80 4.38
CA ARG A 491 -10.12 -34.91 5.28
C ARG A 491 -11.49 -35.51 4.94
N ARG A 492 -12.45 -34.69 4.51
CA ARG A 492 -13.82 -35.11 4.15
C ARG A 492 -13.93 -35.59 2.69
N ASP A 493 -13.33 -34.89 1.73
CA ASP A 493 -13.20 -35.31 0.33
C ASP A 493 -11.76 -35.11 -0.15
N PRO A 494 -10.90 -36.15 -0.05
CA PRO A 494 -9.50 -36.06 -0.47
C PRO A 494 -9.31 -35.68 -1.94
N GLY A 495 -10.35 -35.88 -2.77
CA GLY A 495 -10.32 -35.58 -4.19
C GLY A 495 -10.96 -34.25 -4.57
N ASP A 496 -11.38 -33.39 -3.63
CA ASP A 496 -11.94 -32.07 -3.99
C ASP A 496 -10.90 -31.26 -4.79
N SER A 497 -11.26 -30.91 -6.02
CA SER A 497 -10.31 -30.32 -6.98
C SER A 497 -9.92 -28.88 -6.61
N ARG A 498 -10.86 -28.11 -6.07
CA ARG A 498 -10.66 -26.70 -5.68
C ARG A 498 -9.70 -26.58 -4.50
N THR A 499 -9.88 -27.44 -3.49
CA THR A 499 -9.05 -27.45 -2.29
C THR A 499 -7.65 -27.98 -2.57
N ASN A 500 -7.52 -29.02 -3.40
CA ASN A 500 -6.21 -29.47 -3.87
C ASN A 500 -5.50 -28.39 -4.69
N LEU A 501 -6.21 -27.66 -5.55
CA LEU A 501 -5.64 -26.53 -6.29
C LEU A 501 -5.12 -25.44 -5.33
N ALA A 502 -5.93 -25.00 -4.36
CA ALA A 502 -5.53 -23.97 -3.39
C ALA A 502 -4.29 -24.38 -2.57
N LEU A 503 -4.27 -25.59 -2.01
CA LEU A 503 -3.11 -26.10 -1.27
C LEU A 503 -1.89 -26.31 -2.18
N GLY A 504 -2.09 -26.77 -3.41
CA GLY A 504 -1.02 -26.88 -4.39
C GLY A 504 -0.36 -25.54 -4.69
N ILE A 505 -1.16 -24.47 -4.90
CA ILE A 505 -0.65 -23.10 -5.10
C ILE A 505 0.12 -22.63 -3.86
N HIS A 506 -0.40 -22.91 -2.65
CA HIS A 506 0.29 -22.59 -1.40
C HIS A 506 1.68 -23.25 -1.32
N TYR A 507 1.79 -24.56 -1.61
CA TYR A 507 3.08 -25.25 -1.61
C TYR A 507 4.03 -24.74 -2.71
N LEU A 508 3.49 -24.42 -3.88
CA LEU A 508 4.29 -23.93 -4.99
C LEU A 508 4.93 -22.57 -4.66
N ARG A 509 4.14 -21.63 -4.11
CA ARG A 509 4.64 -20.31 -3.65
C ARG A 509 5.69 -20.40 -2.54
N ARG A 510 5.68 -21.49 -1.78
CA ARG A 510 6.67 -21.76 -0.73
C ARG A 510 7.93 -22.41 -1.26
N GLY A 511 8.02 -22.71 -2.56
CA GLY A 511 9.17 -23.38 -3.16
C GLY A 511 9.21 -24.88 -2.86
N SER A 512 8.04 -25.52 -2.75
CA SER A 512 7.89 -26.98 -2.60
C SER A 512 7.18 -27.59 -3.83
N PRO A 513 7.81 -27.57 -5.02
CA PRO A 513 7.14 -27.88 -6.27
C PRO A 513 6.71 -29.36 -6.39
N GLU A 514 7.40 -30.30 -5.75
CA GLU A 514 7.04 -31.72 -5.79
C GLU A 514 5.69 -31.97 -5.09
N ARG A 515 5.54 -31.42 -3.87
CA ARG A 515 4.29 -31.50 -3.11
C ARG A 515 3.16 -30.79 -3.84
N ALA A 516 3.44 -29.63 -4.43
CA ALA A 516 2.47 -28.90 -5.22
C ALA A 516 1.97 -29.73 -6.42
N ALA A 517 2.89 -30.37 -7.16
CA ALA A 517 2.56 -31.20 -8.31
C ALA A 517 1.62 -32.36 -7.96
N ASP A 518 1.78 -32.99 -6.79
CA ASP A 518 0.91 -34.07 -6.34
C ASP A 518 -0.53 -33.60 -6.08
N HIS A 519 -0.69 -32.42 -5.47
CA HIS A 519 -2.00 -31.80 -5.31
C HIS A 519 -2.65 -31.44 -6.65
N PHE A 520 -1.90 -30.85 -7.58
CA PHE A 520 -2.43 -30.53 -8.91
C PHE A 520 -2.82 -31.79 -9.70
N ARG A 521 -2.01 -32.85 -9.66
CA ARG A 521 -2.36 -34.14 -10.26
C ARG A 521 -3.64 -34.73 -9.67
N THR A 522 -3.86 -34.57 -8.37
CA THR A 522 -5.08 -35.03 -7.70
C THR A 522 -6.31 -34.23 -8.17
N ALA A 523 -6.19 -32.91 -8.26
CA ALA A 523 -7.24 -32.04 -8.80
C ALA A 523 -7.56 -32.40 -10.26
N ILE A 524 -6.54 -32.58 -11.10
CA ILE A 524 -6.69 -33.00 -12.50
C ILE A 524 -7.39 -34.37 -12.57
N ALA A 525 -6.89 -35.38 -11.84
CA ALA A 525 -7.47 -36.73 -11.86
C ALA A 525 -8.95 -36.75 -11.46
N ARG A 526 -9.38 -35.90 -10.52
CA ARG A 526 -10.81 -35.73 -10.18
C ARG A 526 -11.59 -35.18 -11.35
N THR A 527 -11.17 -34.05 -11.90
CA THR A 527 -11.89 -33.35 -12.97
C THR A 527 -11.91 -34.16 -14.27
N THR A 528 -10.85 -34.89 -14.60
CA THR A 528 -10.72 -35.67 -15.85
C THR A 528 -11.16 -37.12 -15.71
N LYS A 529 -11.83 -37.51 -14.62
CA LYS A 529 -12.23 -38.90 -14.38
C LYS A 529 -13.11 -39.47 -15.50
N ASN A 530 -14.00 -38.66 -16.06
CA ASN A 530 -15.01 -39.08 -17.04
C ASN A 530 -14.92 -38.36 -18.39
N TYR A 531 -14.00 -37.40 -18.56
CA TYR A 531 -13.75 -36.70 -19.82
C TYR A 531 -12.28 -36.26 -19.91
N THR A 532 -11.77 -36.13 -21.12
CA THR A 532 -10.34 -35.88 -21.38
C THR A 532 -9.92 -34.41 -21.26
N SER A 533 -10.88 -33.49 -21.14
CA SER A 533 -10.63 -32.03 -21.11
C SER A 533 -11.56 -31.35 -20.10
N PRO A 534 -11.06 -30.88 -18.95
CA PRO A 534 -11.84 -30.08 -18.02
C PRO A 534 -12.07 -28.66 -18.54
N GLN A 535 -13.18 -28.05 -18.14
CA GLN A 535 -13.49 -26.64 -18.44
C GLN A 535 -12.43 -25.71 -17.80
N ASP A 536 -12.02 -26.05 -16.59
CA ASP A 536 -11.00 -25.34 -15.84
C ASP A 536 -9.60 -25.90 -16.15
N GLY A 537 -8.75 -25.06 -16.74
CA GLY A 537 -7.36 -25.39 -17.08
C GLY A 537 -6.36 -24.99 -15.99
N GLU A 538 -6.81 -24.35 -14.91
CA GLU A 538 -5.94 -23.79 -13.87
C GLU A 538 -5.06 -24.85 -13.16
N PRO A 539 -5.56 -26.06 -12.80
CA PRO A 539 -4.72 -27.12 -12.27
C PRO A 539 -3.59 -27.56 -13.22
N HIS A 540 -3.85 -27.59 -14.54
CA HIS A 540 -2.82 -27.90 -15.54
C HIS A 540 -1.77 -26.79 -15.64
N TYR A 541 -2.19 -25.53 -15.55
CA TYR A 541 -1.28 -24.38 -15.57
C TYR A 541 -0.29 -24.43 -14.41
N TYR A 542 -0.79 -24.56 -13.18
CA TYR A 542 0.09 -24.63 -12.01
C TYR A 542 0.90 -25.93 -11.92
N LEU A 543 0.39 -27.04 -12.46
CA LEU A 543 1.22 -28.24 -12.66
C LEU A 543 2.39 -27.96 -13.60
N GLY A 544 2.17 -27.24 -14.68
CA GLY A 544 3.24 -26.80 -15.59
C GLY A 544 4.30 -25.97 -14.87
N LEU A 545 3.89 -25.02 -14.04
CA LEU A 545 4.82 -24.22 -13.23
C LEU A 545 5.62 -25.07 -12.23
N ALA A 546 4.95 -26.00 -11.53
CA ALA A 546 5.60 -26.90 -10.59
C ALA A 546 6.63 -27.82 -11.27
N LEU A 547 6.27 -28.39 -12.44
CA LEU A 547 7.18 -29.23 -13.22
C LEU A 547 8.36 -28.42 -13.77
N ARG A 548 8.12 -27.18 -14.18
CA ARG A 548 9.18 -26.26 -14.63
C ARG A 548 10.17 -25.98 -13.51
N GLN A 549 9.70 -25.71 -12.28
CA GLN A 549 10.56 -25.48 -11.12
C GLN A 549 11.37 -26.72 -10.72
N GLN A 550 10.91 -27.93 -11.06
CA GLN A 550 11.68 -29.18 -10.91
C GLN A 550 12.70 -29.41 -12.04
N GLY A 551 12.81 -28.51 -13.03
CA GLY A 551 13.63 -28.70 -14.22
C GLY A 551 13.05 -29.67 -15.25
N LEU A 552 11.81 -30.14 -15.06
CA LEU A 552 11.13 -31.11 -15.94
C LEU A 552 10.44 -30.39 -17.11
N HIS A 553 11.22 -29.72 -17.97
CA HIS A 553 10.72 -28.81 -19.00
C HIS A 553 9.77 -29.46 -20.02
N ASP A 554 10.04 -30.70 -20.45
CA ASP A 554 9.17 -31.39 -21.41
C ASP A 554 7.80 -31.73 -20.80
N ALA A 555 7.77 -32.18 -19.55
CA ALA A 555 6.53 -32.44 -18.84
C ALA A 555 5.75 -31.14 -18.55
N ALA A 556 6.47 -30.07 -18.20
CA ALA A 556 5.88 -28.74 -18.02
C ALA A 556 5.21 -28.24 -19.30
N HIS A 557 5.89 -28.39 -20.44
CA HIS A 557 5.39 -28.03 -21.76
C HIS A 557 4.06 -28.74 -22.10
N GLU A 558 3.97 -30.06 -21.86
CA GLU A 558 2.72 -30.80 -22.05
C GLU A 558 1.58 -30.31 -21.14
N ALA A 559 1.90 -30.02 -19.87
CA ALA A 559 0.91 -29.49 -18.93
C ALA A 559 0.42 -28.09 -19.34
N PHE A 560 1.31 -27.21 -19.81
CA PHE A 560 0.90 -25.89 -20.29
C PHE A 560 0.03 -25.99 -21.55
N TYR A 561 0.34 -26.85 -22.52
CA TYR A 561 -0.54 -27.05 -23.66
C TYR A 561 -1.93 -27.53 -23.28
N LYS A 562 -2.06 -28.35 -22.22
CA LYS A 562 -3.38 -28.69 -21.68
C LYS A 562 -4.08 -27.48 -21.07
N ALA A 563 -3.33 -26.62 -20.39
CA ALA A 563 -3.88 -25.39 -19.82
C ALA A 563 -4.36 -24.38 -20.88
N THR A 564 -3.80 -24.38 -22.11
CA THR A 564 -4.25 -23.45 -23.16
C THR A 564 -5.67 -23.75 -23.67
N TRP A 565 -6.24 -24.91 -23.33
CA TRP A 565 -7.59 -25.28 -23.77
C TRP A 565 -8.69 -24.52 -23.01
N SER A 566 -8.35 -23.84 -21.92
CA SER A 566 -9.25 -22.95 -21.17
C SER A 566 -8.90 -21.48 -21.41
N HIS A 567 -9.91 -20.64 -21.63
CA HIS A 567 -9.71 -19.21 -21.89
C HIS A 567 -9.01 -18.50 -20.72
N ALA A 568 -9.35 -18.85 -19.47
CA ALA A 568 -8.81 -18.21 -18.27
C ALA A 568 -7.28 -18.36 -18.16
N THR A 569 -6.73 -19.50 -18.59
CA THR A 569 -5.30 -19.81 -18.51
C THR A 569 -4.57 -19.67 -19.84
N HIS A 570 -5.30 -19.41 -20.94
CA HIS A 570 -4.76 -19.34 -22.30
C HIS A 570 -3.55 -18.40 -22.42
N ALA A 571 -3.72 -17.14 -22.01
CA ALA A 571 -2.66 -16.14 -22.12
C ALA A 571 -1.41 -16.52 -21.31
N ALA A 572 -1.61 -16.89 -20.04
CA ALA A 572 -0.53 -17.21 -19.12
C ALA A 572 0.21 -18.49 -19.52
N ALA A 573 -0.51 -19.53 -19.96
CA ALA A 573 0.07 -20.79 -20.42
C ALA A 573 0.88 -20.61 -21.70
N TYR A 574 0.37 -19.86 -22.69
CA TYR A 574 1.14 -19.57 -23.90
C TYR A 574 2.38 -18.70 -23.65
N TYR A 575 2.33 -17.78 -22.69
CA TYR A 575 3.53 -17.05 -22.27
C TYR A 575 4.59 -17.98 -21.66
N GLN A 576 4.18 -18.92 -20.80
CA GLN A 576 5.08 -19.93 -20.22
C GLN A 576 5.66 -20.88 -21.27
N LEU A 577 4.86 -21.31 -22.25
CA LEU A 577 5.33 -22.09 -23.41
C LEU A 577 6.38 -21.31 -24.20
N ALA A 578 6.11 -20.04 -24.53
CA ALA A 578 7.05 -19.20 -25.26
C ALA A 578 8.40 -19.06 -24.55
N GLN A 579 8.40 -18.93 -23.22
CA GLN A 579 9.64 -18.92 -22.43
C GLN A 579 10.42 -20.23 -22.56
N LEU A 580 9.74 -21.38 -22.50
CA LEU A 580 10.38 -22.70 -22.69
C LEU A 580 10.91 -22.89 -24.12
N ASP A 581 10.22 -22.39 -25.13
CA ASP A 581 10.67 -22.47 -26.52
C ASP A 581 11.88 -21.56 -26.78
N CYS A 582 11.92 -20.37 -26.16
CA CYS A 582 13.11 -19.52 -26.17
C CYS A 582 14.31 -20.24 -25.54
N LEU A 583 14.12 -20.90 -24.39
CA LEU A 583 15.16 -21.69 -23.72
C LEU A 583 15.69 -22.83 -24.61
N ARG A 584 14.85 -23.43 -25.47
CA ARG A 584 15.24 -24.46 -26.44
C ARG A 584 15.85 -23.89 -27.73
N GLY A 585 15.84 -22.57 -27.91
CA GLY A 585 16.28 -21.90 -29.13
C GLY A 585 15.28 -21.93 -30.29
N ASP A 586 14.04 -22.41 -30.08
CA ASP A 586 12.99 -22.39 -31.09
C ASP A 586 12.22 -21.06 -31.08
N LEU A 587 12.91 -20.02 -31.55
CA LEU A 587 12.39 -18.66 -31.58
C LEU A 587 11.16 -18.48 -32.49
N THR A 588 10.98 -19.35 -33.47
CA THR A 588 9.83 -19.27 -34.39
C THR A 588 8.56 -19.75 -33.70
N THR A 589 8.62 -20.88 -33.01
CA THR A 589 7.50 -21.38 -32.20
C THR A 589 7.22 -20.45 -31.02
N ALA A 590 8.26 -19.93 -30.36
CA ALA A 590 8.10 -18.93 -29.30
C ALA A 590 7.31 -17.69 -29.78
N LEU A 591 7.58 -17.21 -30.99
CA LEU A 591 6.86 -16.07 -31.56
C LEU A 591 5.36 -16.37 -31.78
N ASP A 592 5.02 -17.55 -32.32
CA ASP A 592 3.61 -17.99 -32.45
C ASP A 592 2.91 -18.09 -31.09
N HIS A 593 3.58 -18.66 -30.09
CA HIS A 593 3.04 -18.73 -28.73
C HIS A 593 2.84 -17.34 -28.10
N LEU A 594 3.72 -16.38 -28.35
CA LEU A 594 3.53 -15.00 -27.88
C LEU A 594 2.37 -14.31 -28.59
N ASP A 595 2.20 -14.52 -29.91
CA ASP A 595 1.05 -14.03 -30.66
C ASP A 595 -0.26 -14.60 -30.07
N ARG A 596 -0.29 -15.89 -29.73
CA ARG A 596 -1.46 -16.52 -29.07
C ARG A 596 -1.69 -16.01 -27.66
N SER A 597 -0.63 -15.80 -26.88
CA SER A 597 -0.74 -15.25 -25.53
C SER A 597 -1.42 -13.87 -25.57
N LEU A 598 -0.96 -13.00 -26.47
CA LEU A 598 -1.47 -11.64 -26.66
C LEU A 598 -2.87 -11.60 -27.27
N ALA A 599 -3.27 -12.62 -28.04
CA ALA A 599 -4.61 -12.70 -28.63
C ALA A 599 -5.75 -12.69 -27.60
N THR A 600 -5.49 -13.11 -26.36
CA THR A 600 -6.45 -13.05 -25.24
C THR A 600 -6.01 -12.13 -24.10
N ASN A 601 -4.85 -11.48 -24.21
CA ASN A 601 -4.34 -10.54 -23.21
C ASN A 601 -3.41 -9.50 -23.86
N ALA A 602 -4.01 -8.55 -24.59
CA ALA A 602 -3.29 -7.51 -25.32
C ALA A 602 -2.55 -6.51 -24.39
N TRP A 603 -2.85 -6.50 -23.09
CA TRP A 603 -2.24 -5.59 -22.12
C TRP A 603 -1.07 -6.24 -21.35
N SER A 604 -0.71 -7.50 -21.65
CA SER A 604 0.47 -8.13 -21.04
C SER A 604 1.75 -7.51 -21.57
N THR A 605 2.42 -6.69 -20.74
CA THR A 605 3.72 -6.15 -21.11
C THR A 605 4.80 -7.21 -21.11
N ASN A 606 4.78 -8.18 -20.20
CA ASN A 606 5.74 -9.29 -20.21
C ASN A 606 5.73 -10.04 -21.56
N ALA A 607 4.55 -10.42 -22.07
CA ALA A 607 4.44 -11.10 -23.36
C ALA A 607 4.85 -10.19 -24.53
N SER A 608 4.46 -8.91 -24.50
CA SER A 608 4.79 -7.95 -25.56
C SER A 608 6.30 -7.66 -25.63
N VAL A 609 6.97 -7.52 -24.48
CA VAL A 609 8.41 -7.25 -24.43
C VAL A 609 9.22 -8.48 -24.78
N LEU A 610 8.84 -9.68 -24.29
CA LEU A 610 9.48 -10.92 -24.74
C LEU A 610 9.32 -11.13 -26.24
N ARG A 611 8.17 -10.76 -26.80
CA ARG A 611 7.95 -10.79 -28.26
C ARG A 611 8.87 -9.84 -29.01
N ALA A 612 9.12 -8.65 -28.47
CA ALA A 612 10.11 -7.72 -29.04
C ALA A 612 11.52 -8.32 -29.01
N ALA A 613 11.91 -8.96 -27.89
CA ALA A 613 13.19 -9.65 -27.75
C ALA A 613 13.34 -10.80 -28.77
N VAL A 614 12.31 -11.64 -28.94
CA VAL A 614 12.31 -12.74 -29.92
C VAL A 614 12.39 -12.21 -31.36
N LEU A 615 11.63 -11.16 -31.69
CA LEU A 615 11.72 -10.52 -33.01
C LEU A 615 13.12 -9.98 -33.28
N ARG A 616 13.75 -9.34 -32.28
CA ARG A 616 15.13 -8.87 -32.35
C ARG A 616 16.11 -10.01 -32.59
N GLN A 617 15.99 -11.11 -31.84
CA GLN A 617 16.84 -12.30 -32.00
C GLN A 617 16.68 -12.96 -33.38
N LEU A 618 15.49 -12.88 -33.98
CA LEU A 618 15.23 -13.28 -35.38
C LEU A 618 15.74 -12.27 -36.43
N GLY A 619 16.37 -11.16 -36.02
CA GLY A 619 16.85 -10.10 -36.91
C GLY A 619 15.76 -9.14 -37.43
N ARG A 620 14.53 -9.23 -36.92
CA ARG A 620 13.37 -8.41 -37.30
C ARG A 620 13.34 -7.11 -36.50
N PHE A 621 14.43 -6.35 -36.53
CA PHE A 621 14.67 -5.21 -35.65
C PHE A 621 13.64 -4.07 -35.77
N ALA A 622 13.09 -3.82 -36.96
CA ALA A 622 12.09 -2.77 -37.15
C ALA A 622 10.77 -3.09 -36.42
N GLU A 623 10.37 -4.37 -36.43
CA GLU A 623 9.16 -4.83 -35.75
C GLU A 623 9.37 -4.87 -34.24
N ALA A 624 10.56 -5.28 -33.79
CA ALA A 624 10.95 -5.22 -32.38
C ALA A 624 10.93 -3.78 -31.85
N GLU A 625 11.49 -2.82 -32.59
CA GLU A 625 11.47 -1.39 -32.24
C GLU A 625 10.03 -0.86 -32.14
N GLN A 626 9.19 -1.16 -33.13
CA GLN A 626 7.81 -0.70 -33.15
C GLN A 626 7.03 -1.25 -31.93
N LEU A 627 7.22 -2.53 -31.62
CA LEU A 627 6.53 -3.17 -30.50
C LEU A 627 7.01 -2.63 -29.15
N ALA A 628 8.32 -2.51 -28.95
CA ALA A 628 8.88 -1.93 -27.72
C ALA A 628 8.44 -0.48 -27.53
N ALA A 629 8.39 0.32 -28.60
CA ALA A 629 7.86 1.68 -28.55
C ALA A 629 6.35 1.73 -28.22
N ALA A 630 5.56 0.77 -28.72
CA ALA A 630 4.13 0.68 -28.40
C ALA A 630 3.91 0.31 -26.92
N VAL A 631 4.72 -0.60 -26.36
CA VAL A 631 4.67 -0.91 -24.91
C VAL A 631 4.99 0.35 -24.11
N LEU A 632 6.01 1.12 -24.49
CA LEU A 632 6.41 2.34 -23.78
C LEU A 632 5.44 3.51 -23.94
N ALA A 633 4.52 3.46 -24.90
CA ALA A 633 3.42 4.41 -24.97
C ALA A 633 2.36 4.14 -23.89
N GLU A 634 2.20 2.88 -23.47
CA GLU A 634 1.27 2.50 -22.41
C GLU A 634 1.93 2.42 -21.02
N GLU A 635 3.19 2.01 -20.96
CA GLU A 635 3.97 1.80 -19.74
C GLU A 635 5.35 2.48 -19.86
N PRO A 636 5.42 3.82 -19.75
CA PRO A 636 6.61 4.61 -20.12
C PRO A 636 7.85 4.33 -19.27
N LEU A 637 7.67 3.70 -18.11
CA LEU A 637 8.70 3.42 -17.10
C LEU A 637 9.12 1.93 -17.06
N ASP A 638 8.64 1.08 -17.98
CA ASP A 638 9.05 -0.32 -18.07
C ASP A 638 10.52 -0.46 -18.53
N LEU A 639 11.42 -0.78 -17.60
CA LEU A 639 12.85 -0.91 -17.86
C LEU A 639 13.19 -2.02 -18.88
N TRP A 640 12.43 -3.12 -18.90
CA TRP A 640 12.67 -4.21 -19.85
C TRP A 640 12.34 -3.75 -21.27
N ALA A 641 11.21 -3.06 -21.44
CA ALA A 641 10.82 -2.48 -22.73
C ALA A 641 11.79 -1.37 -23.19
N GLN A 642 12.29 -0.54 -22.27
CA GLN A 642 13.30 0.49 -22.58
C GLN A 642 14.60 -0.15 -23.09
N HIS A 643 15.06 -1.24 -22.47
CA HIS A 643 16.25 -1.97 -22.91
C HIS A 643 16.04 -2.63 -24.28
N GLU A 644 14.88 -3.27 -24.52
CA GLU A 644 14.58 -3.85 -25.82
C GLU A 644 14.47 -2.80 -26.94
N LEU A 645 13.93 -1.62 -26.65
CA LEU A 645 13.93 -0.51 -27.60
C LEU A 645 15.36 -0.07 -27.96
N TYR A 646 16.25 0.00 -26.98
CA TYR A 646 17.67 0.29 -27.18
C TYR A 646 18.32 -0.78 -28.07
N LEU A 647 18.17 -2.06 -27.73
CA LEU A 647 18.79 -3.16 -28.46
C LEU A 647 18.27 -3.26 -29.90
N ALA A 648 16.95 -3.09 -30.11
CA ALA A 648 16.34 -3.10 -31.43
C ALA A 648 16.89 -1.97 -32.33
N ARG A 649 17.01 -0.74 -31.80
CA ARG A 649 17.59 0.41 -32.52
C ARG A 649 19.07 0.20 -32.83
N ALA A 650 19.82 -0.36 -31.89
CA ALA A 650 21.22 -0.68 -32.11
C ALA A 650 21.40 -1.70 -33.26
N GLY A 651 20.56 -2.74 -33.31
CA GLY A 651 20.54 -3.75 -34.37
C GLY A 651 20.18 -3.21 -35.76
N ARG A 652 19.40 -2.12 -35.85
CA ARG A 652 19.11 -1.43 -37.13
C ARG A 652 20.26 -0.59 -37.70
N GLY A 653 21.40 -0.53 -37.02
CA GLY A 653 22.54 0.30 -37.42
C GLY A 653 22.53 1.72 -36.83
N ALA A 654 21.59 2.04 -35.92
CA ALA A 654 21.54 3.31 -35.20
C ALA A 654 22.26 3.26 -33.84
N ARG A 655 23.26 2.37 -33.70
CA ARG A 655 23.92 2.03 -32.42
C ARG A 655 24.32 3.23 -31.57
N ARG A 656 25.07 4.18 -32.14
CA ARG A 656 25.54 5.35 -31.40
C ARG A 656 24.39 6.22 -30.87
N ALA A 657 23.34 6.42 -31.67
CA ALA A 657 22.19 7.22 -31.25
C ALA A 657 21.36 6.48 -30.17
N ALA A 658 21.24 5.16 -30.31
CA ALA A 658 20.59 4.31 -29.32
C ALA A 658 21.35 4.31 -27.98
N GLU A 659 22.67 4.16 -28.01
CA GLU A 659 23.56 4.23 -26.84
C GLU A 659 23.42 5.58 -26.13
N VAL A 660 23.49 6.70 -26.86
CA VAL A 660 23.30 8.05 -26.26
C VAL A 660 21.93 8.20 -25.60
N ALA A 661 20.86 7.71 -26.22
CA ALA A 661 19.52 7.79 -25.66
C ALA A 661 19.36 6.89 -24.42
N TRP A 662 19.96 5.70 -24.45
CA TRP A 662 19.98 4.77 -23.33
C TRP A 662 20.79 5.31 -22.14
N ASP A 663 21.98 5.84 -22.39
CA ASP A 663 22.83 6.46 -21.37
C ASP A 663 22.14 7.67 -20.74
N ALA A 664 21.46 8.51 -21.53
CA ALA A 664 20.70 9.65 -21.01
C ALA A 664 19.50 9.20 -20.15
N LEU A 665 18.84 8.10 -20.51
CA LEU A 665 17.76 7.51 -19.73
C LEU A 665 18.27 6.94 -18.41
N LEU A 666 19.36 6.16 -18.45
CA LEU A 666 19.99 5.60 -17.26
C LEU A 666 20.52 6.72 -16.35
N ALA A 667 21.18 7.74 -16.90
CA ALA A 667 21.65 8.88 -16.14
C ALA A 667 20.48 9.57 -15.42
N ARG A 668 19.34 9.79 -16.09
CA ARG A 668 18.15 10.36 -15.44
C ARG A 668 17.60 9.46 -14.35
N ARG A 669 17.52 8.14 -14.57
CA ARG A 669 17.01 7.17 -13.57
C ARG A 669 17.93 7.08 -12.35
N LEU A 670 19.24 7.17 -12.55
CA LEU A 670 20.22 7.12 -11.45
C LEU A 670 20.34 8.49 -10.74
N ASP A 671 20.21 9.60 -11.46
CA ASP A 671 20.11 10.96 -10.91
C ASP A 671 18.75 11.25 -10.26
N HIS A 672 17.75 10.41 -10.53
CA HIS A 672 16.39 10.50 -10.00
C HIS A 672 16.37 10.44 -8.48
N PHE A 673 17.26 9.63 -7.90
CA PHE A 673 17.41 9.57 -6.44
C PHE A 673 18.11 10.81 -5.88
N GLY A 674 18.73 11.63 -6.74
CA GLY A 674 18.95 13.06 -6.50
C GLY A 674 19.64 13.40 -5.19
N LEU A 675 20.41 12.47 -4.62
CA LEU A 675 21.01 12.68 -3.32
C LEU A 675 22.16 13.66 -3.48
N GLN A 676 21.87 14.93 -3.18
CA GLN A 676 22.86 15.79 -2.58
C GLN A 676 23.42 15.05 -1.35
N ALA A 677 24.71 15.23 -1.06
CA ALA A 677 25.49 14.55 -0.01
C ALA A 677 24.99 14.74 1.45
N ASP A 678 23.78 15.27 1.60
CA ASP A 678 23.18 15.75 2.83
C ASP A 678 21.90 14.95 3.18
N ALA A 679 21.41 14.07 2.30
CA ALA A 679 20.15 13.33 2.43
C ALA A 679 20.34 11.93 3.06
N LYS A 680 20.59 11.93 4.38
CA LYS A 680 21.12 10.81 5.17
C LYS A 680 20.25 9.57 5.48
N PRO A 681 18.90 9.51 5.34
CA PRO A 681 18.20 8.29 5.77
C PRO A 681 18.35 7.12 4.78
N TRP A 682 18.28 7.37 3.47
CA TRP A 682 18.17 6.32 2.46
C TRP A 682 19.52 5.87 1.87
N GLU A 683 20.58 6.66 2.01
CA GLU A 683 21.89 6.42 1.39
C GLU A 683 22.37 4.96 1.52
N GLN A 684 22.16 4.35 2.68
CA GLN A 684 22.61 2.98 2.94
C GLN A 684 21.70 1.91 2.30
N ALA A 685 20.40 2.19 2.15
CA ALA A 685 19.42 1.27 1.57
C ALA A 685 19.21 1.46 0.06
N LEU A 686 19.73 2.55 -0.52
CA LEU A 686 19.58 2.85 -1.95
C LEU A 686 20.18 1.80 -2.88
N PRO A 687 21.38 1.24 -2.62
CA PRO A 687 21.91 0.17 -3.46
C PRO A 687 20.90 -0.99 -3.61
N TRP A 688 20.25 -1.39 -2.50
CA TRP A 688 19.18 -2.40 -2.52
C TRP A 688 17.98 -1.94 -3.34
N LEU A 689 17.49 -0.71 -3.15
CA LEU A 689 16.31 -0.19 -3.84
C LEU A 689 16.53 -0.08 -5.37
N GLU A 690 17.66 0.50 -5.77
CA GLU A 690 18.06 0.71 -7.17
C GLU A 690 18.27 -0.60 -7.91
N ALA A 691 18.75 -1.64 -7.22
CA ALA A 691 18.99 -2.94 -7.84
C ALA A 691 17.70 -3.67 -8.27
N GLN A 692 16.55 -3.38 -7.65
CA GLN A 692 15.35 -4.21 -7.83
C GLN A 692 14.78 -4.21 -9.25
N PRO A 693 14.60 -3.06 -9.93
CA PRO A 693 14.12 -3.06 -11.31
C PRO A 693 15.04 -3.80 -12.29
N PHE A 694 16.37 -3.71 -12.09
CA PHE A 694 17.36 -4.42 -12.90
C PHE A 694 17.31 -5.93 -12.67
N LEU A 695 17.15 -6.37 -11.41
CA LEU A 695 16.98 -7.78 -11.08
C LEU A 695 15.68 -8.35 -11.63
N GLU A 696 14.57 -7.61 -11.62
CA GLU A 696 13.33 -8.04 -12.27
C GLU A 696 13.52 -8.21 -13.77
N ALA A 697 14.06 -7.20 -14.46
CA ALA A 697 14.29 -7.28 -15.90
C ALA A 697 15.27 -8.39 -16.30
N ALA A 698 16.34 -8.59 -15.52
CA ALA A 698 17.30 -9.68 -15.77
C ALA A 698 16.69 -11.05 -15.48
N THR A 699 15.81 -11.17 -14.48
CA THR A 699 15.05 -12.40 -14.22
C THR A 699 14.08 -12.70 -15.35
N ASP A 700 13.42 -11.68 -15.91
CA ASP A 700 12.54 -11.82 -17.08
C ASP A 700 13.32 -12.33 -18.31
N TYR A 701 14.51 -11.79 -18.59
CA TYR A 701 15.42 -12.31 -19.63
C TYR A 701 15.87 -13.75 -19.36
N GLY A 702 16.35 -14.01 -18.14
CA GLY A 702 16.83 -15.35 -17.73
C GLY A 702 15.72 -16.40 -17.81
N GLY A 703 14.48 -16.02 -17.49
CA GLY A 703 13.31 -16.89 -17.63
C GLY A 703 13.03 -17.34 -19.07
N ALA A 704 13.57 -16.65 -20.08
CA ALA A 704 13.49 -17.01 -21.49
C ALA A 704 14.82 -17.54 -22.06
N GLY A 705 15.85 -17.74 -21.23
CA GLY A 705 17.17 -18.20 -21.69
C GLY A 705 17.99 -17.15 -22.43
N LEU A 706 17.60 -15.88 -22.35
CA LEU A 706 18.32 -14.75 -22.96
C LEU A 706 19.44 -14.29 -22.00
N TRP A 707 20.39 -15.20 -21.76
CA TRP A 707 21.41 -15.05 -20.72
C TRP A 707 22.33 -13.85 -20.94
N GLN A 708 22.69 -13.56 -22.20
CA GLN A 708 23.55 -12.43 -22.52
C GLN A 708 22.88 -11.10 -22.17
N GLU A 709 21.59 -10.94 -22.48
CA GLU A 709 20.83 -9.74 -22.13
C GLU A 709 20.63 -9.59 -20.62
N ALA A 710 20.46 -10.71 -19.91
CA ALA A 710 20.41 -10.70 -18.44
C ALA A 710 21.75 -10.23 -17.85
N VAL A 711 22.88 -10.73 -18.38
CA VAL A 711 24.23 -10.28 -18.01
C VAL A 711 24.42 -8.79 -18.33
N ASP A 712 24.03 -8.34 -19.52
CA ASP A 712 24.16 -6.94 -19.95
C ASP A 712 23.36 -5.99 -19.05
N MET A 713 22.14 -6.39 -18.67
CA MET A 713 21.28 -5.65 -17.76
C MET A 713 21.91 -5.47 -16.37
N LEU A 714 22.40 -6.55 -15.76
CA LEU A 714 23.04 -6.48 -14.43
C LEU A 714 24.42 -5.82 -14.48
N SER A 715 25.09 -5.89 -15.62
CA SER A 715 26.36 -5.21 -15.85
C SER A 715 26.22 -3.68 -15.78
N ILE A 716 25.03 -3.11 -16.01
CA ILE A 716 24.80 -1.66 -15.86
C ILE A 716 25.09 -1.20 -14.43
N GLN A 717 24.65 -1.99 -13.44
CA GLN A 717 24.79 -1.68 -12.02
C GLN A 717 26.16 -2.10 -11.45
N THR A 718 26.91 -2.96 -12.14
CA THR A 718 28.16 -3.56 -11.63
C THR A 718 29.42 -3.15 -12.40
N LYS A 719 29.30 -2.38 -13.50
CA LYS A 719 30.42 -1.85 -14.28
C LYS A 719 31.18 -0.75 -13.51
N GLY A 720 32.51 -0.75 -13.62
CA GLY A 720 33.35 0.38 -13.21
C GLY A 720 33.97 0.34 -11.82
N GLU A 721 34.04 -0.84 -11.18
CA GLU A 721 34.69 -1.01 -9.87
C GLU A 721 36.13 -0.46 -9.82
N PRO A 722 36.48 0.39 -8.81
CA PRO A 722 35.67 0.73 -7.62
C PRO A 722 34.56 1.77 -7.87
N GLY A 723 33.29 1.44 -7.56
CA GLY A 723 32.14 2.36 -7.65
C GLY A 723 30.81 1.76 -8.14
N GLY A 724 30.69 0.44 -8.26
CA GLY A 724 29.43 -0.24 -8.64
C GLY A 724 28.44 -0.36 -7.47
N ASN A 725 27.20 -0.75 -7.77
CA ASN A 725 26.16 -0.97 -6.78
C ASN A 725 26.54 -2.11 -5.82
N SER A 726 26.53 -1.83 -4.52
CA SER A 726 26.99 -2.76 -3.48
C SER A 726 25.99 -3.84 -3.08
N TYR A 727 24.84 -3.97 -3.75
CA TYR A 727 23.83 -4.96 -3.39
C TYR A 727 24.28 -6.39 -3.79
N PRO A 728 24.49 -7.31 -2.82
CA PRO A 728 25.12 -8.62 -3.02
C PRO A 728 24.43 -9.49 -4.10
N LEU A 729 23.10 -9.49 -4.14
CA LEU A 729 22.34 -10.36 -5.04
C LEU A 729 22.53 -9.98 -6.52
N LEU A 730 22.94 -8.75 -6.86
CA LEU A 730 23.30 -8.41 -8.24
C LEU A 730 24.44 -9.31 -8.74
N TYR A 731 25.47 -9.49 -7.91
CA TYR A 731 26.65 -10.28 -8.26
C TYR A 731 26.36 -11.77 -8.24
N TYR A 732 25.53 -12.26 -7.31
CA TYR A 732 25.09 -13.66 -7.35
C TYR A 732 24.30 -13.97 -8.63
N TYR A 733 23.32 -13.14 -9.00
CA TYR A 733 22.58 -13.34 -10.25
C TYR A 733 23.46 -13.20 -11.48
N LEU A 734 24.38 -12.23 -11.50
CA LEU A 734 25.34 -12.07 -12.59
C LEU A 734 26.25 -13.30 -12.72
N GLY A 735 26.73 -13.85 -11.61
CA GLY A 735 27.50 -15.08 -11.59
C GLY A 735 26.72 -16.26 -12.17
N TYR A 736 25.45 -16.40 -11.77
CA TYR A 736 24.56 -17.44 -12.27
C TYR A 736 24.32 -17.32 -13.78
N PHE A 737 24.03 -16.13 -14.30
CA PHE A 737 23.81 -15.95 -15.74
C PHE A 737 25.10 -16.14 -16.56
N LEU A 738 26.27 -15.78 -16.03
CA LEU A 738 27.57 -16.07 -16.67
C LEU A 738 27.85 -17.57 -16.71
N GLU A 739 27.47 -18.31 -15.66
CA GLU A 739 27.56 -19.78 -15.66
C GLU A 739 26.67 -20.39 -16.74
N GLN A 740 25.44 -19.89 -16.92
CA GLN A 740 24.55 -20.35 -18.00
C GLN A 740 25.11 -20.06 -19.41
N LEU A 741 25.97 -19.04 -19.56
CA LEU A 741 26.72 -18.77 -20.80
C LEU A 741 27.98 -19.63 -20.95
N GLY A 742 28.34 -20.41 -19.93
CA GLY A 742 29.57 -21.20 -19.90
C GLY A 742 30.83 -20.43 -19.44
N ASP A 743 30.68 -19.17 -19.01
CA ASP A 743 31.78 -18.37 -18.45
C ASP A 743 31.98 -18.70 -16.96
N THR A 744 32.60 -19.84 -16.72
CA THR A 744 32.88 -20.35 -15.37
C THR A 744 33.82 -19.46 -14.55
N GLU A 745 34.75 -18.74 -15.20
CA GLU A 745 35.68 -17.85 -14.51
C GLU A 745 34.97 -16.56 -14.07
N GLY A 746 34.20 -15.95 -14.98
CA GLY A 746 33.34 -14.81 -14.67
C GLY A 746 32.29 -15.14 -13.61
N ALA A 747 31.70 -16.34 -13.66
CA ALA A 747 30.76 -16.82 -12.65
C ALA A 747 31.41 -16.88 -11.25
N ALA A 748 32.52 -17.61 -11.12
CA ALA A 748 33.23 -17.74 -9.85
C ALA A 748 33.72 -16.39 -9.30
N LEU A 749 34.15 -15.47 -10.17
CA LEU A 749 34.52 -14.11 -9.77
C LEU A 749 33.33 -13.35 -9.18
N ASN A 750 32.16 -13.40 -9.82
CA ASN A 750 30.99 -12.66 -9.36
C ASN A 750 30.34 -13.31 -8.12
N TYR A 751 30.37 -14.64 -7.98
CA TYR A 751 29.99 -15.29 -6.71
C TYR A 751 30.88 -14.84 -5.55
N ARG A 752 32.20 -14.77 -5.76
CA ARG A 752 33.12 -14.25 -4.74
C ARG A 752 32.79 -12.80 -4.39
N ARG A 753 32.58 -11.94 -5.39
CA ARG A 753 32.19 -10.54 -5.16
C ARG A 753 30.90 -10.46 -4.35
N GLY A 754 29.87 -11.22 -4.72
CA GLY A 754 28.61 -11.29 -3.98
C GLY A 754 28.82 -11.67 -2.51
N SER A 755 29.74 -12.59 -2.23
CA SER A 755 30.08 -13.01 -0.86
C SER A 755 30.81 -11.94 -0.03
N GLU A 756 31.53 -11.04 -0.70
CA GLU A 756 32.35 -9.97 -0.11
C GLU A 756 31.57 -8.66 0.05
N MET A 757 30.41 -8.52 -0.58
CA MET A 757 29.57 -7.31 -0.48
C MET A 757 28.96 -7.12 0.92
N PRO A 758 28.64 -5.88 1.32
CA PRO A 758 27.93 -5.60 2.56
C PRO A 758 26.59 -6.34 2.64
N ARG A 759 26.22 -6.75 3.86
CA ARG A 759 25.02 -7.56 4.11
C ARG A 759 23.79 -6.76 4.53
N ALA A 760 23.97 -5.49 4.88
CA ALA A 760 22.88 -4.59 5.19
C ALA A 760 21.85 -4.58 4.05
N TYR A 761 20.57 -4.65 4.38
CA TYR A 761 19.47 -4.71 3.41
C TYR A 761 19.52 -5.93 2.46
N GLY A 762 20.26 -6.98 2.83
CA GLY A 762 20.34 -8.26 2.13
C GLY A 762 19.05 -9.07 2.21
N PHE A 763 17.99 -8.58 1.55
CA PHE A 763 16.61 -9.07 1.65
C PHE A 763 16.14 -9.71 0.33
N PRO A 764 16.60 -10.94 -0.01
CA PRO A 764 16.13 -11.65 -1.19
C PRO A 764 14.65 -12.07 -1.05
N PHE A 765 13.84 -11.83 -2.08
CA PHE A 765 12.40 -12.18 -2.10
C PHE A 765 11.93 -12.88 -3.38
N ARG A 766 12.84 -13.13 -4.31
CA ARG A 766 12.58 -13.86 -5.56
C ARG A 766 12.83 -15.35 -5.31
N LEU A 767 11.87 -16.21 -5.63
CA LEU A 767 12.07 -17.67 -5.51
C LEU A 767 13.22 -18.14 -6.41
N GLU A 768 13.42 -17.49 -7.55
CA GLU A 768 14.51 -17.73 -8.49
C GLU A 768 15.90 -17.56 -7.83
N ALA A 769 16.00 -16.77 -6.75
CA ALA A 769 17.24 -16.64 -6.00
C ALA A 769 17.66 -17.94 -5.30
N THR A 770 16.74 -18.90 -5.12
CA THR A 770 17.05 -20.22 -4.57
C THR A 770 18.06 -20.95 -5.47
N ASP A 771 17.81 -20.97 -6.78
CA ASP A 771 18.68 -21.66 -7.75
C ASP A 771 20.01 -20.91 -7.91
N VAL A 772 19.95 -19.57 -7.95
CA VAL A 772 21.12 -18.69 -8.00
C VAL A 772 22.06 -18.93 -6.82
N LEU A 773 21.53 -18.91 -5.58
CA LEU A 773 22.34 -19.09 -4.38
C LEU A 773 22.83 -20.54 -4.22
N ARG A 774 22.04 -21.53 -4.66
CA ARG A 774 22.46 -22.94 -4.66
C ARG A 774 23.59 -23.18 -5.66
N SER A 775 23.54 -22.63 -6.87
CA SER A 775 24.66 -22.70 -7.82
C SER A 775 25.93 -22.06 -7.25
N ALA A 776 25.82 -20.88 -6.61
CA ALA A 776 26.97 -20.26 -5.93
C ALA A 776 27.59 -21.18 -4.87
N LEU A 777 26.75 -21.92 -4.12
CA LEU A 777 27.18 -22.90 -3.11
C LEU A 777 27.75 -24.20 -3.72
N GLU A 778 27.35 -24.58 -4.93
CA GLU A 778 27.97 -25.69 -5.68
C GLU A 778 29.41 -25.32 -6.09
N VAL A 779 29.64 -24.07 -6.50
CA VAL A 779 30.97 -23.55 -6.83
C VAL A 779 31.82 -23.32 -5.58
N ASN A 780 31.24 -22.74 -4.52
CA ASN A 780 31.91 -22.48 -3.25
C ASN A 780 31.03 -22.87 -2.04
N PRO A 781 31.16 -24.10 -1.52
CA PRO A 781 30.42 -24.55 -0.33
C PRO A 781 30.79 -23.80 0.97
N GLN A 782 31.83 -22.96 0.96
CA GLN A 782 32.27 -22.17 2.12
C GLN A 782 31.70 -20.74 2.11
N ASP A 783 30.83 -20.41 1.17
CA ASP A 783 30.18 -19.10 1.11
C ASP A 783 29.10 -18.98 2.22
N ALA A 784 29.51 -18.45 3.37
CA ALA A 784 28.61 -18.19 4.48
C ALA A 784 27.53 -17.13 4.15
N SER A 785 27.84 -16.16 3.28
CA SER A 785 26.91 -15.11 2.86
C SER A 785 25.77 -15.71 2.02
N ALA A 786 26.08 -16.62 1.09
CA ALA A 786 25.05 -17.32 0.30
C ALA A 786 24.11 -18.15 1.19
N HIS A 787 24.65 -18.86 2.20
CA HIS A 787 23.83 -19.54 3.21
C HIS A 787 22.95 -18.56 4.01
N TYR A 788 23.49 -17.42 4.41
CA TYR A 788 22.73 -16.37 5.12
C TYR A 788 21.57 -15.84 4.28
N TYR A 789 21.81 -15.48 3.01
CA TYR A 789 20.77 -14.98 2.11
C TYR A 789 19.72 -16.05 1.79
N LEU A 790 20.13 -17.32 1.66
CA LEU A 790 19.19 -18.43 1.48
C LEU A 790 18.28 -18.57 2.70
N GLY A 791 18.82 -18.42 3.92
CA GLY A 791 18.01 -18.39 5.13
C GLY A 791 17.01 -17.23 5.14
N ASN A 792 17.44 -16.02 4.77
CA ASN A 792 16.55 -14.85 4.68
C ASN A 792 15.41 -15.06 3.66
N LEU A 793 15.73 -15.59 2.48
CA LEU A 793 14.73 -15.89 1.45
C LEU A 793 13.69 -16.90 1.94
N LEU A 794 14.15 -17.93 2.65
CA LEU A 794 13.33 -19.08 2.99
C LEU A 794 12.54 -18.92 4.27
N PHE A 795 12.85 -18.00 5.19
CA PHE A 795 12.25 -18.08 6.54
C PHE A 795 10.71 -18.04 6.56
N ASP A 796 10.09 -17.09 5.85
CA ASP A 796 8.63 -16.99 5.74
C ASP A 796 8.01 -18.10 4.84
N LEU A 797 8.85 -18.86 4.11
CA LEU A 797 8.44 -19.85 3.10
C LEU A 797 8.68 -21.29 3.58
N GLN A 798 9.87 -21.64 4.04
CA GLN A 798 10.33 -22.94 4.49
C GLN A 798 11.22 -22.73 5.74
N PRO A 799 10.62 -22.42 6.91
CA PRO A 799 11.35 -21.98 8.09
C PRO A 799 12.40 -22.99 8.57
N GLU A 800 12.14 -24.29 8.44
CA GLU A 800 13.09 -25.34 8.81
C GLU A 800 14.36 -25.29 7.93
N GLN A 801 14.19 -25.11 6.61
CA GLN A 801 15.33 -24.97 5.70
C GLN A 801 16.08 -23.65 5.91
N ALA A 802 15.37 -22.59 6.31
CA ALA A 802 16.00 -21.32 6.63
C ALA A 802 16.90 -21.44 7.86
N ILE A 803 16.43 -22.12 8.91
CA ILE A 803 17.20 -22.41 10.11
C ILE A 803 18.46 -23.21 9.76
N ASP A 804 18.33 -24.27 8.96
CA ASP A 804 19.48 -25.06 8.52
C ASP A 804 20.51 -24.20 7.77
N ALA A 805 20.07 -23.33 6.87
CA ALA A 805 20.95 -22.44 6.11
C ALA A 805 21.69 -21.46 7.03
N TRP A 806 20.99 -20.80 7.96
CA TRP A 806 21.61 -19.91 8.93
C TRP A 806 22.56 -20.64 9.90
N GLN A 807 22.22 -21.85 10.33
CA GLN A 807 23.11 -22.66 11.15
C GLN A 807 24.41 -23.02 10.41
N ARG A 808 24.33 -23.30 9.10
CA ARG A 808 25.52 -23.52 8.26
C ARG A 808 26.36 -22.26 8.12
N ALA A 809 25.74 -21.10 7.87
CA ALA A 809 26.45 -19.82 7.84
C ALA A 809 27.23 -19.60 9.14
N ARG A 810 26.58 -19.79 10.30
CA ARG A 810 27.23 -19.71 11.62
C ARG A 810 28.36 -20.72 11.79
N ALA A 811 28.18 -21.95 11.34
CA ALA A 811 29.21 -23.00 11.42
C ALA A 811 30.45 -22.70 10.56
N LEU A 812 30.27 -21.95 9.47
CA LEU A 812 31.36 -21.46 8.62
C LEU A 812 32.10 -20.24 9.22
N GLY A 813 31.77 -19.86 10.46
CA GLY A 813 32.45 -18.79 11.21
C GLY A 813 31.81 -17.41 11.06
N ASP A 814 30.61 -17.34 10.48
CA ASP A 814 29.85 -16.10 10.39
C ASP A 814 29.36 -15.64 11.77
N ARG A 815 29.68 -14.40 12.12
CA ARG A 815 29.36 -13.76 13.41
C ARG A 815 28.53 -12.50 13.26
N HIS A 816 27.89 -12.30 12.10
CA HIS A 816 27.08 -11.11 11.86
C HIS A 816 25.91 -11.01 12.87
N PRO A 817 25.65 -9.84 13.49
CA PRO A 817 24.61 -9.69 14.51
C PRO A 817 23.23 -10.12 13.99
N THR A 818 22.85 -9.69 12.79
CA THR A 818 21.57 -10.08 12.15
C THR A 818 21.42 -11.59 11.94
N LEU A 819 22.49 -12.34 11.66
CA LEU A 819 22.41 -13.80 11.55
C LEU A 819 22.01 -14.42 12.90
N HIS A 820 22.65 -13.97 13.98
CA HIS A 820 22.37 -14.42 15.33
C HIS A 820 20.97 -14.02 15.81
N ARG A 821 20.54 -12.80 15.47
CA ARG A 821 19.17 -12.32 15.70
C ARG A 821 18.15 -13.17 14.96
N ASN A 822 18.35 -13.43 13.66
CA ASN A 822 17.43 -14.24 12.85
C ASN A 822 17.31 -15.68 13.40
N LEU A 823 18.42 -16.28 13.81
CA LEU A 823 18.40 -17.58 14.49
C LEU A 823 17.65 -17.54 15.82
N ALA A 824 17.80 -16.47 16.60
CA ALA A 824 17.06 -16.32 17.85
C ALA A 824 15.54 -16.27 17.62
N LEU A 825 15.10 -15.46 16.65
CA LEU A 825 13.69 -15.38 16.24
C LEU A 825 13.17 -16.73 15.75
N ALA A 826 13.98 -17.45 14.96
CA ALA A 826 13.60 -18.76 14.44
C ALA A 826 13.48 -19.82 15.54
N TYR A 827 14.40 -19.85 16.50
CA TYR A 827 14.36 -20.80 17.61
C TYR A 827 13.13 -20.60 18.49
N VAL A 828 12.73 -19.35 18.76
CA VAL A 828 11.51 -19.10 19.55
C VAL A 828 10.23 -19.32 18.75
N GLN A 829 10.16 -18.89 17.48
CA GLN A 829 8.92 -18.93 16.69
C GLN A 829 8.62 -20.31 16.08
N VAL A 830 9.65 -21.07 15.71
CA VAL A 830 9.51 -22.33 14.94
C VAL A 830 9.81 -23.54 15.81
N GLU A 831 10.95 -23.53 16.53
CA GLU A 831 11.37 -24.66 17.36
C GLU A 831 10.80 -24.60 18.78
N ASN A 832 10.27 -23.45 19.21
CA ASN A 832 9.85 -23.17 20.58
C ASN A 832 10.98 -23.44 21.61
N ASP A 833 12.23 -23.19 21.22
CA ASP A 833 13.44 -23.38 22.02
C ASP A 833 13.96 -22.04 22.55
N LEU A 834 13.40 -21.63 23.69
CA LEU A 834 13.70 -20.36 24.32
C LEU A 834 15.16 -20.23 24.82
N PRO A 835 15.78 -21.25 25.45
CA PRO A 835 17.19 -21.16 25.84
C PRO A 835 18.14 -20.91 24.67
N ARG A 836 17.94 -21.59 23.52
CA ARG A 836 18.75 -21.33 22.33
C ARG A 836 18.47 -19.97 21.71
N ALA A 837 17.21 -19.52 21.75
CA ALA A 837 16.83 -18.19 21.30
C ALA A 837 17.58 -17.10 22.08
N ILE A 838 17.52 -17.16 23.42
CA ILE A 838 18.24 -16.24 24.32
C ILE A 838 19.73 -16.26 24.03
N ALA A 839 20.36 -17.44 24.03
CA ALA A 839 21.80 -17.55 23.80
C ALA A 839 22.22 -16.98 22.43
N SER A 840 21.39 -17.16 21.39
CA SER A 840 21.68 -16.58 20.07
C SER A 840 21.48 -15.06 20.05
N MET A 841 20.47 -14.52 20.75
CA MET A 841 20.25 -13.08 20.83
C MET A 841 21.34 -12.38 21.65
N GLU A 842 21.84 -13.00 22.72
CA GLU A 842 23.01 -12.50 23.48
C GLU A 842 24.25 -12.38 22.59
N GLN A 843 24.46 -13.32 21.66
CA GLN A 843 25.54 -13.19 20.67
C GLN A 843 25.30 -12.04 19.68
N ALA A 844 24.04 -11.78 19.31
CA ALA A 844 23.71 -10.64 18.47
C ALA A 844 24.05 -9.31 19.16
N VAL A 845 23.60 -9.13 20.41
CA VAL A 845 23.91 -7.95 21.24
C VAL A 845 25.41 -7.80 21.48
N ALA A 846 26.12 -8.91 21.73
CA ALA A 846 27.57 -8.87 21.91
C ALA A 846 28.33 -8.50 20.62
N ALA A 847 27.77 -8.81 19.45
CA ALA A 847 28.34 -8.45 18.15
C ALA A 847 28.04 -7.00 17.76
N ASP A 848 26.89 -6.45 18.18
CA ASP A 848 26.49 -5.06 17.97
C ASP A 848 25.63 -4.54 19.12
N ALA A 849 26.24 -3.76 20.01
CA ALA A 849 25.56 -3.11 21.14
C ALA A 849 24.99 -1.72 20.78
N THR A 850 25.03 -1.32 19.50
CA THR A 850 24.51 -0.03 19.02
C THR A 850 23.11 -0.12 18.45
N ASP A 851 22.59 -1.34 18.21
CA ASP A 851 21.22 -1.55 17.73
C ASP A 851 20.24 -1.73 18.93
N PRO A 852 19.38 -0.73 19.22
CA PRO A 852 18.42 -0.81 20.32
C PRO A 852 17.39 -1.93 20.16
N ARG A 853 17.13 -2.40 18.94
CA ARG A 853 16.16 -3.48 18.73
C ARG A 853 16.65 -4.81 19.25
N LEU A 854 17.96 -5.06 19.21
CA LEU A 854 18.52 -6.28 19.77
C LEU A 854 18.26 -6.36 21.28
N PHE A 855 18.34 -5.23 21.98
CA PHE A 855 17.99 -5.15 23.41
C PHE A 855 16.50 -5.28 23.66
N TYR A 856 15.66 -4.63 22.85
CA TYR A 856 14.20 -4.79 22.93
C TYR A 856 13.79 -6.27 22.77
N GLU A 857 14.29 -6.95 21.75
CA GLU A 857 13.96 -8.35 21.48
C GLU A 857 14.59 -9.30 22.52
N LEU A 858 15.80 -9.00 23.01
CA LEU A 858 16.43 -9.76 24.09
C LEU A 858 15.62 -9.64 25.40
N ASP A 859 15.15 -8.45 25.76
CA ASP A 859 14.36 -8.26 26.97
C ASP A 859 13.03 -9.02 26.91
N LEU A 860 12.37 -9.08 25.74
CA LEU A 860 11.19 -9.92 25.54
C LEU A 860 11.49 -11.42 25.73
N LEU A 861 12.64 -11.89 25.23
CA LEU A 861 13.07 -13.27 25.42
C LEU A 861 13.42 -13.57 26.88
N TYR A 862 14.10 -12.64 27.57
CA TYR A 862 14.40 -12.73 28.99
C TYR A 862 13.14 -12.74 29.86
N GLU A 863 12.14 -11.91 29.54
CA GLU A 863 10.84 -11.93 30.19
C GLU A 863 10.17 -13.30 30.06
N ALA A 864 10.08 -13.82 28.83
CA ALA A 864 9.53 -15.15 28.57
C ALA A 864 10.34 -16.25 29.28
N GLY A 865 11.65 -16.05 29.44
CA GLY A 865 12.59 -16.98 30.08
C GLY A 865 12.57 -16.91 31.61
N GLY A 866 11.83 -15.97 32.19
CA GLY A 866 11.76 -15.77 33.64
C GLY A 866 13.05 -15.20 34.25
N VAL A 867 13.85 -14.49 33.47
CA VAL A 867 15.01 -13.74 34.00
C VAL A 867 14.50 -12.63 34.90
N ALA A 868 15.15 -12.45 36.05
CA ALA A 868 14.74 -11.48 37.07
C ALA A 868 14.70 -10.05 36.51
N ALA A 869 13.68 -9.27 36.88
CA ALA A 869 13.47 -7.91 36.40
C ALA A 869 14.67 -7.00 36.71
N GLU A 870 15.34 -7.20 37.86
CA GLU A 870 16.54 -6.45 38.25
C GLU A 870 17.70 -6.68 37.28
N GLN A 871 17.90 -7.92 36.84
CA GLN A 871 18.95 -8.25 35.88
C GLN A 871 18.64 -7.67 34.50
N ARG A 872 17.37 -7.75 34.08
CA ARG A 872 16.90 -7.17 32.82
C ARG A 872 17.06 -5.65 32.80
N LEU A 873 16.66 -4.97 33.87
CA LEU A 873 16.81 -3.53 34.01
C LEU A 873 18.29 -3.13 34.00
N ALA A 874 19.15 -3.85 34.74
CA ALA A 874 20.58 -3.56 34.77
C ALA A 874 21.20 -3.60 33.36
N LEU A 875 20.85 -4.59 32.53
CA LEU A 875 21.31 -4.66 31.14
C LEU A 875 20.91 -3.43 30.33
N LEU A 876 19.64 -3.01 30.42
CA LEU A 876 19.15 -1.84 29.68
C LEU A 876 19.82 -0.55 30.17
N GLN A 877 19.98 -0.39 31.48
CA GLN A 877 20.61 0.79 32.08
C GLN A 877 22.11 0.89 31.78
N GLU A 878 22.82 -0.23 31.74
CA GLU A 878 24.23 -0.28 31.31
C GLU A 878 24.41 0.16 29.85
N ASN A 879 23.35 0.10 29.03
CA ASN A 879 23.35 0.47 27.60
C ASN A 879 22.39 1.63 27.31
N HIS A 880 22.04 2.45 28.31
CA HIS A 880 20.95 3.43 28.24
C HIS A 880 21.04 4.39 27.05
N GLU A 881 22.24 4.83 26.66
CA GLU A 881 22.42 5.71 25.49
C GLU A 881 21.91 5.08 24.18
N THR A 882 22.10 3.77 24.00
CA THR A 882 21.52 3.03 22.87
C THR A 882 20.01 2.90 23.05
N ILE A 883 19.55 2.51 24.24
CA ILE A 883 18.14 2.23 24.54
C ILE A 883 17.23 3.45 24.28
N VAL A 884 17.63 4.63 24.75
CA VAL A 884 16.83 5.88 24.63
C VAL A 884 16.68 6.36 23.18
N SER A 885 17.50 5.85 22.26
CA SER A 885 17.43 6.21 20.83
C SER A 885 16.23 5.61 20.08
N HIS A 886 15.47 4.69 20.71
CA HIS A 886 14.32 4.03 20.09
C HIS A 886 13.20 3.75 21.11
N ASN A 887 11.98 4.25 20.82
CA ASN A 887 10.85 4.23 21.76
C ASN A 887 10.45 2.84 22.26
N ASP A 888 10.47 1.81 21.40
CA ASP A 888 10.14 0.44 21.84
C ASP A 888 11.11 -0.08 22.92
N ALA A 889 12.43 0.11 22.71
CA ALA A 889 13.45 -0.33 23.66
C ALA A 889 13.35 0.47 24.97
N PHE A 890 13.20 1.79 24.86
CA PHE A 890 13.11 2.66 26.03
C PHE A 890 11.83 2.42 26.85
N SER A 891 10.72 2.09 26.19
CA SER A 891 9.49 1.70 26.87
C SER A 891 9.69 0.45 27.75
N ARG A 892 10.57 -0.49 27.37
CA ARG A 892 10.89 -1.67 28.20
C ARG A 892 11.62 -1.28 29.48
N GLU A 893 12.57 -0.35 29.39
CA GLU A 893 13.28 0.19 30.57
C GLU A 893 12.29 0.84 31.55
N ILE A 894 11.38 1.69 31.05
CA ILE A 894 10.36 2.38 31.87
C ILE A 894 9.38 1.40 32.52
N VAL A 895 8.95 0.37 31.79
CA VAL A 895 8.09 -0.69 32.34
C VAL A 895 8.79 -1.40 33.49
N LEU A 896 10.07 -1.74 33.34
CA LEU A 896 10.86 -2.41 34.40
C LEU A 896 11.09 -1.51 35.61
N LEU A 897 11.37 -0.21 35.41
CA LEU A 897 11.45 0.77 36.49
C LEU A 897 10.15 0.80 37.31
N THR A 898 9.02 0.82 36.62
CA THR A 898 7.69 0.81 37.25
C THR A 898 7.45 -0.49 38.02
N GLN A 899 7.77 -1.65 37.44
CA GLN A 899 7.62 -2.95 38.11
C GLN A 899 8.48 -3.09 39.37
N LEU A 900 9.68 -2.49 39.38
CA LEU A 900 10.63 -2.54 40.49
C LEU A 900 10.43 -1.43 41.52
N GLY A 901 9.38 -0.61 41.39
CA GLY A 901 9.05 0.45 42.35
C GLY A 901 9.89 1.72 42.22
N ARG A 902 10.64 1.89 41.12
CA ARG A 902 11.43 3.10 40.79
C ARG A 902 10.56 4.13 40.06
N TYR A 903 9.44 4.53 40.69
CA TYR A 903 8.40 5.34 40.04
C TYR A 903 8.87 6.75 39.66
N ASP A 904 9.70 7.39 40.49
CA ASP A 904 10.16 8.76 40.24
C ASP A 904 10.94 8.86 38.91
N GLU A 905 11.83 7.91 38.66
CA GLU A 905 12.64 7.84 37.44
C GLU A 905 11.80 7.48 36.21
N ALA A 906 10.86 6.53 36.36
CA ALA A 906 9.92 6.20 35.28
C ALA A 906 9.08 7.43 34.87
N ILE A 907 8.56 8.18 35.84
CA ILE A 907 7.76 9.38 35.61
C ILE A 907 8.62 10.50 35.01
N GLU A 908 9.86 10.69 35.49
CA GLU A 908 10.79 11.66 34.90
C GLU A 908 11.02 11.37 33.41
N PHE A 909 11.36 10.11 33.07
CA PHE A 909 11.57 9.70 31.68
C PHE A 909 10.33 9.91 30.81
N MET A 910 9.14 9.54 31.30
CA MET A 910 7.88 9.77 30.59
C MET A 910 7.49 11.25 30.48
N ASN A 911 8.03 12.14 31.31
CA ASN A 911 7.77 13.58 31.22
C ASN A 911 8.77 14.33 30.31
N THR A 912 9.96 13.78 30.11
CA THR A 912 11.04 14.46 29.37
C THR A 912 11.28 13.91 27.96
N HIS A 913 10.87 12.67 27.69
CA HIS A 913 11.06 12.02 26.39
C HIS A 913 9.79 12.05 25.56
N HIS A 914 9.94 12.23 24.24
CA HIS A 914 8.82 12.18 23.30
C HIS A 914 8.61 10.76 22.76
N PHE A 915 7.40 10.23 22.90
CA PHE A 915 7.00 8.91 22.44
C PHE A 915 6.05 9.02 21.25
N GLY A 916 6.55 8.64 20.07
CA GLY A 916 5.74 8.47 18.87
C GLY A 916 4.74 7.32 19.01
N ARG A 917 3.49 7.56 18.61
CA ARG A 917 2.38 6.62 18.69
C ARG A 917 2.09 5.96 17.35
N TRP A 918 2.03 4.63 17.36
CA TRP A 918 1.43 3.86 16.26
C TRP A 918 -0.09 4.06 16.21
N GLU A 919 -0.64 4.20 15.01
CA GLU A 919 -2.10 4.29 14.80
C GLU A 919 -2.83 3.13 15.49
N GLY A 920 -3.77 3.46 16.39
CA GLY A 920 -4.57 2.46 17.10
C GLY A 920 -3.88 1.74 18.26
N LEU A 921 -2.62 2.06 18.61
CA LEU A 921 -1.89 1.53 19.78
C LEU A 921 -1.59 2.65 20.79
N GLY A 922 -1.25 2.35 22.05
CA GLY A 922 -1.07 3.40 23.08
C GLY A 922 -0.54 2.94 24.43
N ASN A 923 0.52 2.13 24.44
CA ASN A 923 0.90 1.38 25.65
C ASN A 923 1.61 2.22 26.73
N ILE A 924 2.38 3.25 26.37
CA ILE A 924 3.21 3.99 27.33
C ILE A 924 2.39 4.81 28.35
N HIS A 925 1.24 5.37 27.94
CA HIS A 925 0.34 6.08 28.87
C HIS A 925 -0.22 5.16 29.95
N THR A 926 -0.43 3.87 29.65
CA THR A 926 -0.84 2.91 30.68
C THR A 926 0.23 2.79 31.76
N THR A 927 1.51 2.75 31.37
CA THR A 927 2.65 2.75 32.31
C THR A 927 2.75 4.07 33.07
N TYR A 928 2.46 5.22 32.45
CA TYR A 928 2.37 6.52 33.12
C TYR A 928 1.31 6.51 34.23
N VAL A 929 0.11 6.04 33.93
CA VAL A 929 -0.97 5.86 34.91
C VAL A 929 -0.53 4.90 36.02
N ASP A 930 0.04 3.74 35.68
CA ASP A 930 0.49 2.78 36.69
C ASP A 930 1.56 3.35 37.62
N ALA A 931 2.55 4.07 37.10
CA ALA A 931 3.60 4.68 37.92
C ALA A 931 3.03 5.67 38.94
N HIS A 932 2.09 6.54 38.52
CA HIS A 932 1.42 7.48 39.42
C HIS A 932 0.52 6.77 40.43
N LEU A 933 -0.31 5.80 40.01
CA LEU A 933 -1.19 5.06 40.92
C LEU A 933 -0.40 4.29 41.99
N LEU A 934 0.70 3.67 41.61
CA LEU A 934 1.54 2.89 42.53
C LEU A 934 2.34 3.80 43.48
N ARG A 935 2.88 4.92 42.99
CA ARG A 935 3.53 5.92 43.84
C ARG A 935 2.55 6.57 44.81
N ALA A 936 1.34 6.91 44.36
CA ALA A 936 0.27 7.42 45.22
C ALA A 936 -0.08 6.44 46.36
N ARG A 937 -0.11 5.13 46.08
CA ARG A 937 -0.31 4.12 47.12
C ARG A 937 0.82 4.14 48.16
N GLN A 938 2.08 4.27 47.74
CA GLN A 938 3.20 4.44 48.70
C GLN A 938 3.06 5.73 49.53
N HIS A 939 2.54 6.80 48.94
CA HIS A 939 2.25 8.03 49.67
C HIS A 939 1.13 7.83 50.70
N LEU A 940 0.05 7.12 50.35
CA LEU A 940 -1.05 6.78 51.27
C LEU A 940 -0.58 5.92 52.43
N GLU A 941 0.19 4.86 52.17
CA GLU A 941 0.74 3.98 53.21
C GLU A 941 1.70 4.72 54.15
N ALA A 942 2.26 5.84 53.70
CA ALA A 942 3.13 6.72 54.47
C ALA A 942 2.41 7.95 55.06
N ASP A 943 1.07 7.98 55.06
CA ASP A 943 0.23 9.10 55.54
C ASP A 943 0.50 10.46 54.85
N ARG A 944 1.04 10.44 53.63
CA ARG A 944 1.30 11.62 52.78
C ARG A 944 0.13 11.88 51.84
N TYR A 945 -1.04 12.16 52.39
CA TYR A 945 -2.29 12.23 51.62
C TYR A 945 -2.26 13.28 50.50
N SER A 946 -1.68 14.46 50.73
CA SER A 946 -1.58 15.52 49.71
C SER A 946 -0.70 15.12 48.52
N ASP A 947 0.31 14.27 48.73
CA ASP A 947 1.15 13.77 47.65
C ASP A 947 0.41 12.71 46.84
N ALA A 948 -0.30 11.80 47.53
CA ALA A 948 -1.13 10.79 46.88
C ALA A 948 -2.23 11.41 46.01
N ILE A 949 -2.92 12.44 46.51
CA ILE A 949 -3.93 13.18 45.75
C ILE A 949 -3.33 13.80 44.48
N ARG A 950 -2.14 14.41 44.58
CA ARG A 950 -1.44 14.98 43.40
C ARG A 950 -1.10 13.91 42.37
N ASP A 951 -0.64 12.75 42.80
CA ASP A 951 -0.34 11.64 41.88
C ASP A 951 -1.60 11.07 41.23
N TYR A 952 -2.70 10.89 41.96
CA TYR A 952 -3.97 10.48 41.38
C TYR A 952 -4.53 11.53 40.39
N GLN A 953 -4.34 12.82 40.66
CA GLN A 953 -4.69 13.87 39.70
C GLN A 953 -3.81 13.80 38.45
N ALA A 954 -2.50 13.62 38.60
CA ALA A 954 -1.59 13.45 37.48
C ALA A 954 -1.92 12.21 36.63
N ALA A 955 -2.40 11.13 37.25
CA ALA A 955 -2.86 9.92 36.55
C ALA A 955 -4.11 10.14 35.65
N LEU A 956 -4.82 11.27 35.80
CA LEU A 956 -5.92 11.67 34.90
C LEU A 956 -5.42 12.54 33.73
N GLU A 957 -4.15 12.89 33.68
CA GLU A 957 -3.58 13.71 32.62
C GLU A 957 -3.22 12.88 31.38
N TYR A 958 -3.22 13.54 30.23
CA TYR A 958 -2.80 12.99 28.94
C TYR A 958 -1.67 13.87 28.39
N PRO A 959 -0.41 13.62 28.80
CA PRO A 959 0.72 14.45 28.39
C PRO A 959 0.93 14.42 26.88
N GLU A 960 1.14 15.60 26.27
CA GLU A 960 1.28 15.73 24.82
C GLU A 960 2.48 14.94 24.27
N ASN A 961 3.56 14.86 25.03
CA ASN A 961 4.78 14.15 24.64
C ASN A 961 4.61 12.62 24.61
N LEU A 962 3.50 12.08 25.12
CA LEU A 962 3.14 10.66 25.02
C LEU A 962 2.20 10.36 23.84
N GLU A 963 1.85 11.38 23.06
CA GLU A 963 0.94 11.29 21.89
C GLU A 963 -0.37 10.57 22.21
N VAL A 964 -0.96 10.88 23.36
CA VAL A 964 -2.19 10.29 23.87
C VAL A 964 -3.24 11.36 24.13
N ALA A 965 -4.51 10.97 24.07
CA ALA A 965 -5.65 11.84 24.33
C ALA A 965 -6.74 11.09 25.08
N GLU A 966 -7.58 11.86 25.77
CA GLU A 966 -8.75 11.34 26.48
C GLU A 966 -9.64 10.52 25.52
N PRO A 967 -9.94 9.25 25.84
CA PRO A 967 -10.82 8.44 25.02
C PRO A 967 -12.27 8.90 25.16
N TYR A 968 -13.02 8.89 24.04
CA TYR A 968 -14.45 9.24 24.08
C TYR A 968 -15.28 8.33 25.01
N ARG A 969 -14.88 7.06 25.14
CA ARG A 969 -15.45 6.08 26.08
C ARG A 969 -14.37 5.13 26.58
N GLY A 970 -14.48 4.72 27.84
CA GLY A 970 -13.55 3.79 28.49
C GLY A 970 -12.42 4.54 29.18
N GLY A 971 -11.30 3.85 29.40
CA GLY A 971 -10.15 4.37 30.14
C GLY A 971 -10.09 3.88 31.59
N ARG A 972 -9.19 4.48 32.39
CA ARG A 972 -8.95 4.12 33.79
C ARG A 972 -9.45 5.18 34.77
N GLU A 973 -10.13 6.20 34.29
CA GLU A 973 -10.59 7.37 35.04
C GLU A 973 -11.50 6.94 36.19
N CYS A 974 -12.41 5.97 35.96
CA CYS A 974 -13.24 5.40 37.03
C CYS A 974 -12.39 4.78 38.17
N GLN A 975 -11.31 4.08 37.84
CA GLN A 975 -10.37 3.55 38.83
C GLN A 975 -9.69 4.69 39.57
N VAL A 976 -9.21 5.70 38.85
CA VAL A 976 -8.49 6.83 39.45
C VAL A 976 -9.42 7.66 40.35
N TYR A 977 -10.65 7.96 39.93
CA TYR A 977 -11.63 8.70 40.74
C TYR A 977 -12.03 7.95 42.01
N TYR A 978 -12.16 6.63 41.96
CA TYR A 978 -12.39 5.82 43.15
C TYR A 978 -11.24 5.95 44.15
N LEU A 979 -10.00 5.77 43.68
CA LEU A 979 -8.79 5.89 44.52
C LEU A 979 -8.58 7.31 45.05
N LEU A 980 -8.92 8.31 44.25
CA LEU A 980 -8.91 9.71 44.65
C LEU A 980 -9.91 9.98 45.77
N GLY A 981 -11.11 9.39 45.70
CA GLY A 981 -12.10 9.43 46.77
C GLY A 981 -11.59 8.80 48.08
N GLU A 982 -10.96 7.61 47.99
CA GLU A 982 -10.32 6.97 49.16
C GLU A 982 -9.23 7.86 49.78
N ALA A 983 -8.43 8.55 48.95
CA ALA A 983 -7.41 9.48 49.45
C ALA A 983 -7.99 10.74 50.11
N TYR A 984 -9.07 11.30 49.58
CA TYR A 984 -9.76 12.43 50.19
C TYR A 984 -10.41 12.05 51.53
N GLU A 985 -11.05 10.88 51.59
CA GLU A 985 -11.60 10.34 52.85
C GLU A 985 -10.49 10.16 53.90
N ALA A 986 -9.35 9.57 53.52
CA ALA A 986 -8.18 9.43 54.40
C ALA A 986 -7.59 10.78 54.84
N ALA A 987 -7.67 11.81 53.99
CA ALA A 987 -7.24 13.17 54.32
C ALA A 987 -8.23 13.93 55.24
N GLY A 988 -9.41 13.35 55.51
CA GLY A 988 -10.47 13.98 56.32
C GLY A 988 -11.36 14.96 55.54
N ASP A 989 -11.38 14.87 54.21
CA ASP A 989 -12.19 15.67 53.28
C ASP A 989 -13.18 14.76 52.54
N ALA A 990 -14.04 14.08 53.32
CA ALA A 990 -14.95 13.03 52.86
C ALA A 990 -16.23 13.54 52.17
#